data_AF-A0A9N8YRW7-F1
#
_entry.id   AF-A0A9N8YRW7-F1
#
_cell.length_a   1.000
_cell.length_b   1.000
_cell.length_c   1.000
_cell.angle_alpha   90.00
_cell.angle_beta   90.00
_cell.angle_gamma   90.00
#
_symmetry.space_group_name_H-M   'P 1'
#
loop_
_entity.id
_entity.type
_entity.pdbx_description
1 polymer ?
#
loop_
_entity_poly.entity_id
_entity_poly.type
_entity_poly.pdbx_seq_one_letter_code
_entity_poly.pdbx_strand_id
1 'polypeptide(L)'
;MSHLLGTEIANMLLFILSIAVGSQIAAYSIAAPLQTEKFFDLVGCGTYSICAIISLLKPWNLPFPDDFQSILRRYHPRQLLATGMMIIWSTRLATFLFIRVLRAGRDSRFDKVKKIPMIFMIYWLLQATWIFITGLGVYSINALPKEVQSDLSLLDHIGAAIWLFGLTLEVIADYQKTEFKNNPGNKEKFIQSGLWSLSRHPNYFGEIILTNPEIVRPLYAYLVWLSPIFTTFLITKLSGIPILEKDSDKKFGRLKEYQLYKERTNVLFPWFPKNKEDNWTNFRECLKRKGFPKTNLTLAEFQDTGRGMMATRNISAGEIIISVPKKFLLTHDSLRDQYSRHPMKFSAHQFIALYLILEYKKGTQSNIYPYIDMLPKDFDNMPLTYGKEIFDLLPYNVKVDVESQRAKFERDYTGIKKFLDGKPDVQSKISREDYLWGWLCVNTRCIYLETKSSYDVKDHIAIAPFLDFLNHSHESKIKGEFNHMTQCYEITTLTPYKKGNQVFINYGPHDNFFILMEYGFVIPNNPYNYVSLDKEFFEISFPGESELIRQEKLDLLFHNGFYGDYCLRISEISFRLLTALRLRVLQRFDDSVLETQGIVRKWKNTITGLTEIINPENERLMYFYLKLICENSLLKSETALEALKVFEGTNVSLSHTKLLWLESITILRSVISIIQDFQQEIFM
;
A
#
# COMPACT_ATOMS: atom_id res chain seq x y z
N MET A 1 -6.79 65.58 14.88
CA MET A 1 -5.57 64.73 14.91
C MET A 1 -5.80 63.38 14.24
N SER A 2 -6.86 62.63 14.57
CA SER A 2 -7.15 61.30 13.98
C SER A 2 -7.37 61.29 12.45
N HIS A 3 -8.09 62.28 11.90
CA HIS A 3 -8.35 62.34 10.44
C HIS A 3 -7.09 62.68 9.61
N LEU A 4 -6.22 63.55 10.12
CA LEU A 4 -4.95 63.93 9.48
C LEU A 4 -3.95 62.77 9.47
N LEU A 5 -3.85 62.05 10.60
CA LEU A 5 -3.01 60.85 10.72
C LEU A 5 -3.46 59.74 9.75
N GLY A 6 -4.77 59.57 9.57
CA GLY A 6 -5.33 58.59 8.64
C GLY A 6 -4.99 58.88 7.17
N THR A 7 -5.02 60.15 6.76
CA THR A 7 -4.66 60.55 5.39
C THR A 7 -3.17 60.38 5.09
N GLU A 8 -2.29 60.62 6.07
CA GLU A 8 -0.84 60.44 5.90
C GLU A 8 -0.46 58.96 5.79
N ILE A 9 -1.06 58.09 6.61
CA ILE A 9 -0.90 56.63 6.52
C ILE A 9 -1.34 56.13 5.14
N ALA A 10 -2.49 56.57 4.65
CA ALA A 10 -3.00 56.17 3.33
C ALA A 10 -2.06 56.59 2.19
N ASN A 11 -1.56 57.83 2.22
CA ASN A 11 -0.61 58.33 1.21
C ASN A 11 0.71 57.55 1.24
N MET A 12 1.21 57.22 2.43
CA MET A 12 2.41 56.41 2.57
C MET A 12 2.21 54.99 2.03
N LEU A 13 1.09 54.34 2.36
CA LEU A 13 0.75 53.01 1.87
C LEU A 13 0.61 52.98 0.34
N LEU A 14 -0.08 53.96 -0.26
CA LEU A 14 -0.17 54.09 -1.72
C LEU A 14 1.21 54.26 -2.36
N PHE A 15 2.11 55.01 -1.72
CA PHE A 15 3.46 55.17 -2.21
C PHE A 15 4.27 53.87 -2.13
N ILE A 16 4.20 53.13 -1.03
CA ILE A 16 4.86 51.83 -0.91
C ILE A 16 4.32 50.83 -1.93
N LEU A 17 3.01 50.84 -2.18
CA LEU A 17 2.42 50.05 -3.25
C LEU A 17 2.99 50.43 -4.62
N SER A 18 3.15 51.72 -4.91
CA SER A 18 3.74 52.18 -6.18
C SER A 18 5.19 51.71 -6.36
N ILE A 19 5.98 51.66 -5.27
CA ILE A 19 7.35 51.13 -5.30
C ILE A 19 7.33 49.63 -5.55
N ALA A 20 6.48 48.89 -4.84
CA ALA A 20 6.36 47.45 -5.03
C ALA A 20 5.99 47.11 -6.48
N VAL A 21 4.94 47.76 -7.02
CA VAL A 21 4.50 47.56 -8.41
C VAL A 21 5.58 48.01 -9.40
N GLY A 22 6.15 49.20 -9.23
CA GLY A 22 7.18 49.73 -10.11
C GLY A 22 8.42 48.84 -10.18
N SER A 23 8.87 48.32 -9.04
CA SER A 23 10.01 47.40 -8.97
C SER A 23 9.74 46.10 -9.73
N GLN A 24 8.55 45.52 -9.57
CA GLN A 24 8.19 44.29 -10.29
C GLN A 24 7.98 44.52 -11.79
N ILE A 25 7.43 45.66 -12.20
CA ILE A 25 7.30 46.02 -13.63
C ILE A 25 8.69 46.19 -14.26
N ALA A 26 9.60 46.92 -13.60
CA ALA A 26 10.96 47.11 -14.09
C ALA A 26 11.71 45.78 -14.26
N ALA A 27 11.59 44.88 -13.27
CA ALA A 27 12.18 43.55 -13.34
C ALA A 27 11.54 42.68 -14.44
N TYR A 28 10.21 42.75 -14.59
CA TYR A 28 9.50 42.08 -15.67
C TYR A 28 9.95 42.55 -17.06
N SER A 29 10.16 43.84 -17.27
CA SER A 29 10.66 44.40 -18.54
C SER A 29 12.01 43.83 -18.97
N ILE A 30 12.84 43.39 -18.01
CA ILE A 30 14.11 42.70 -18.26
C ILE A 30 13.89 41.18 -18.39
N ALA A 31 13.06 40.59 -17.53
CA ALA A 31 12.84 39.15 -17.45
C ALA A 31 12.11 38.58 -18.67
N ALA A 32 11.13 39.32 -19.21
CA ALA A 32 10.24 38.83 -20.26
C ALA A 32 10.97 38.63 -21.61
N PRO A 33 11.79 39.58 -22.11
CA PRO A 33 12.60 39.35 -23.32
C PRO A 33 13.58 38.19 -23.16
N LEU A 34 14.13 38.02 -21.96
CA LEU A 34 15.11 36.97 -21.64
C LEU A 34 14.46 35.62 -21.31
N GLN A 35 13.12 35.56 -21.20
CA GLN A 35 12.36 34.39 -20.75
C GLN A 35 12.98 33.71 -19.52
N THR A 36 13.40 34.50 -18.54
CA THR A 36 14.14 34.02 -17.38
C THR A 36 13.45 34.35 -16.07
N GLU A 37 13.37 33.35 -15.20
CA GLU A 37 12.85 33.45 -13.83
C GLU A 37 13.94 33.57 -12.76
N LYS A 38 15.22 33.52 -13.16
CA LYS A 38 16.36 33.31 -12.24
C LYS A 38 16.46 34.34 -11.11
N PHE A 39 16.01 35.56 -11.34
CA PHE A 39 16.05 36.66 -10.36
C PHE A 39 14.67 37.01 -9.79
N PHE A 40 13.62 36.26 -10.10
CA PHE A 40 12.26 36.52 -9.62
C PHE A 40 12.19 36.59 -8.10
N ASP A 41 12.69 35.56 -7.41
CA ASP A 41 12.68 35.51 -5.95
C ASP A 41 13.62 36.54 -5.32
N LEU A 42 14.76 36.83 -5.98
CA LEU A 42 15.74 37.83 -5.51
C LEU A 42 15.16 39.26 -5.56
N VAL A 43 14.50 39.63 -6.66
CA VAL A 43 13.83 40.93 -6.79
C VAL A 43 12.67 41.04 -5.81
N GLY A 44 11.91 39.97 -5.61
CA GLY A 44 10.83 39.94 -4.63
C GLY A 44 11.33 40.27 -3.21
N CYS A 45 12.36 39.57 -2.77
CA CYS A 45 12.95 39.78 -1.44
C CYS A 45 13.71 41.10 -1.31
N GLY A 46 14.35 41.57 -2.39
CA GLY A 46 14.95 42.90 -2.44
C GLY A 46 13.90 44.00 -2.29
N THR A 47 12.78 43.88 -3.00
CA THR A 47 11.66 44.82 -2.92
C THR A 47 11.05 44.88 -1.52
N TYR A 48 10.95 43.76 -0.81
CA TYR A 48 10.55 43.74 0.61
C TYR A 48 11.43 44.65 1.48
N SER A 49 12.75 44.49 1.36
CA SER A 49 13.73 45.26 2.14
C SER A 49 13.69 46.74 1.78
N ILE A 50 13.57 47.04 0.48
CA ILE A 50 13.44 48.42 -0.04
C ILE A 50 12.17 49.07 0.51
N CYS A 51 11.01 48.42 0.43
CA CYS A 51 9.76 48.94 0.95
C CYS A 51 9.82 49.17 2.47
N ALA A 52 10.42 48.24 3.23
CA ALA A 52 10.60 48.40 4.67
C ALA A 52 11.47 49.62 5.00
N ILE A 53 12.64 49.76 4.37
CA ILE A 53 13.55 50.89 4.58
C ILE A 53 12.91 52.21 4.16
N ILE A 54 12.30 52.28 2.97
CA ILE A 54 11.66 53.50 2.49
C ILE A 54 10.49 53.90 3.38
N SER A 55 9.68 52.95 3.87
CA SER A 55 8.58 53.24 4.79
C SER A 55 9.08 53.83 6.10
N LEU A 56 10.27 53.45 6.57
CA LEU A 56 10.91 54.00 7.77
C LEU A 56 11.44 55.43 7.54
N LEU A 57 12.04 55.70 6.38
CA LEU A 57 12.70 56.97 6.08
C LEU A 57 11.75 58.09 5.61
N LYS A 58 10.71 57.74 4.85
CA LYS A 58 9.92 58.69 4.06
C LYS A 58 8.95 59.59 4.83
N PRO A 59 8.25 59.17 5.92
CA PRO A 59 7.16 59.98 6.50
C PRO A 59 7.56 61.39 6.98
N TRP A 60 8.87 61.71 6.99
CA TRP A 60 9.39 62.91 7.63
C TRP A 60 10.30 63.79 6.76
N ASN A 61 10.52 63.47 5.46
CA ASN A 61 11.50 64.18 4.60
C ASN A 61 12.88 64.36 5.25
N LEU A 62 13.29 63.36 6.02
CA LEU A 62 14.46 63.41 6.88
C LEU A 62 15.72 62.98 6.09
N PRO A 63 16.84 63.73 6.14
CA PRO A 63 18.10 63.33 5.47
C PRO A 63 18.59 61.98 5.99
N PHE A 64 19.32 61.22 5.16
CA PHE A 64 19.87 59.93 5.56
C PHE A 64 20.71 60.10 6.86
N PRO A 65 20.53 59.23 7.86
CA PRO A 65 21.32 59.28 9.10
C PRO A 65 22.81 59.06 8.81
N ASP A 66 23.67 59.90 9.38
CA ASP A 66 25.13 59.85 9.16
C ASP A 66 25.82 58.70 9.92
N ASP A 67 25.18 58.16 10.97
CA ASP A 67 25.70 57.09 11.82
C ASP A 67 24.60 56.20 12.45
N PHE A 68 24.99 55.08 13.07
CA PHE A 68 24.03 54.17 13.71
C PHE A 68 23.36 54.79 14.96
N GLN A 69 24.06 55.65 15.70
CA GLN A 69 23.50 56.28 16.89
C GLN A 69 22.39 57.28 16.56
N SER A 70 22.50 58.00 15.45
CA SER A 70 21.44 58.90 14.97
C SER A 70 20.19 58.13 14.54
N ILE A 71 20.33 56.91 13.99
CA ILE A 71 19.19 56.00 13.71
C ILE A 71 18.46 55.65 15.01
N LEU A 72 19.18 55.20 16.04
CA LEU A 72 18.60 54.79 17.32
C LEU A 72 17.87 55.93 18.05
N ARG A 73 18.39 57.16 17.93
CA ARG A 73 17.76 58.35 18.54
C ARG A 73 16.54 58.80 17.76
N ARG A 74 16.54 58.66 16.44
CA ARG A 74 15.52 59.21 15.54
C ARG A 74 14.24 58.39 15.47
N TYR A 75 14.34 57.06 15.50
CA TYR A 75 13.20 56.17 15.34
C TYR A 75 12.76 55.55 16.66
N HIS A 76 11.48 55.15 16.73
CA HIS A 76 10.97 54.41 17.87
C HIS A 76 11.55 52.97 17.86
N PRO A 77 11.90 52.36 19.01
CA PRO A 77 12.42 50.98 19.06
C PRO A 77 11.56 49.95 18.32
N ARG A 78 10.23 50.14 18.34
CA ARG A 78 9.25 49.31 17.64
C ARG A 78 9.38 49.37 16.11
N GLN A 79 9.65 50.55 15.55
CA GLN A 79 9.87 50.74 14.11
C GLN A 79 11.14 50.02 13.66
N LEU A 80 12.21 50.16 14.46
CA LEU A 80 13.49 49.49 14.23
C LEU A 80 13.35 47.97 14.33
N LEU A 81 12.63 47.48 15.35
CA LEU A 81 12.37 46.06 15.55
C LEU A 81 11.60 45.46 14.37
N ALA A 82 10.45 46.04 14.01
CA ALA A 82 9.61 45.55 12.92
C ALA A 82 10.34 45.57 11.57
N THR A 83 11.06 46.65 11.27
CA THR A 83 11.85 46.79 10.03
C THR A 83 13.01 45.79 10.00
N GLY A 84 13.73 45.64 11.12
CA GLY A 84 14.84 44.69 11.24
C GLY A 84 14.40 43.25 11.05
N MET A 85 13.30 42.84 11.70
CA MET A 85 12.71 41.51 11.53
C MET A 85 12.37 41.24 10.05
N MET A 86 11.74 42.19 9.38
CA MET A 86 11.41 42.05 7.96
C MET A 86 12.65 41.88 7.08
N ILE A 87 13.70 42.68 7.30
CA ILE A 87 14.96 42.62 6.55
C ILE A 87 15.70 41.30 6.80
N ILE A 88 15.75 40.83 8.06
CA ILE A 88 16.40 39.57 8.42
C ILE A 88 15.72 38.40 7.69
N TRP A 89 14.38 38.35 7.75
CA TRP A 89 13.62 37.30 7.08
C TRP A 89 13.75 37.37 5.56
N SER A 90 13.53 38.54 4.95
CA SER A 90 13.59 38.71 3.50
C SER A 90 14.98 38.37 2.94
N THR A 91 16.05 38.79 3.61
CA THR A 91 17.44 38.51 3.20
C THR A 91 17.75 37.02 3.28
N ARG A 92 17.31 36.34 4.35
CA ARG A 92 17.48 34.89 4.49
C ARG A 92 16.72 34.14 3.39
N LEU A 93 15.46 34.50 3.17
CA LEU A 93 14.62 33.88 2.15
C LEU A 93 15.19 34.09 0.74
N ALA A 94 15.65 35.32 0.42
CA ALA A 94 16.31 35.65 -0.84
C ALA A 94 17.50 34.73 -1.10
N THR A 95 18.38 34.61 -0.11
CA THR A 95 19.63 33.84 -0.20
C THR A 95 19.31 32.36 -0.41
N PHE A 96 18.39 31.80 0.36
CA PHE A 96 17.99 30.41 0.26
C PHE A 96 17.37 30.07 -1.11
N LEU A 97 16.39 30.87 -1.56
CA LEU A 97 15.72 30.66 -2.85
C LEU A 97 16.67 30.84 -4.04
N PHE A 98 17.53 31.84 -3.99
CA PHE A 98 18.50 32.10 -5.04
C PHE A 98 19.51 30.95 -5.19
N ILE A 99 20.09 30.47 -4.08
CA ILE A 99 20.99 29.31 -4.09
C ILE A 99 20.26 28.07 -4.63
N ARG A 100 19.00 27.86 -4.25
CA ARG A 100 18.19 26.72 -4.73
C ARG A 100 17.99 26.76 -6.25
N VAL A 101 17.65 27.92 -6.81
CA VAL A 101 17.46 28.07 -8.26
C VAL A 101 18.77 27.86 -9.01
N LEU A 102 19.90 28.37 -8.50
CA LEU A 102 21.21 28.15 -9.10
C LEU A 102 21.60 26.66 -9.12
N ARG A 103 21.33 25.92 -8.04
CA ARG A 103 21.60 24.47 -7.97
C ARG A 103 20.67 23.64 -8.84
N ALA A 104 19.38 23.98 -8.89
CA ALA A 104 18.39 23.26 -9.69
C ALA A 104 18.45 23.62 -11.19
N GLY A 105 19.08 24.74 -11.54
CA GLY A 105 19.20 25.27 -12.90
C GLY A 105 17.94 25.97 -13.42
N ARG A 106 16.77 25.66 -12.87
CA ARG A 106 15.46 26.22 -13.25
C ARG A 106 14.42 26.07 -12.15
N ASP A 107 13.32 26.82 -12.26
CA ASP A 107 12.12 26.63 -11.43
C ASP A 107 10.94 26.16 -12.29
N SER A 108 10.48 24.94 -12.03
CA SER A 108 9.42 24.28 -12.81
C SER A 108 8.08 25.01 -12.79
N ARG A 109 7.84 25.90 -11.82
CA ARG A 109 6.62 26.74 -11.75
C ARG A 109 6.52 27.68 -12.97
N PHE A 110 7.65 28.09 -13.53
CA PHE A 110 7.71 29.06 -14.61
C PHE A 110 7.82 28.44 -16.01
N ASP A 111 8.04 27.13 -16.12
CA ASP A 111 8.33 26.43 -17.39
C ASP A 111 7.32 26.75 -18.52
N LYS A 112 6.03 26.83 -18.17
CA LYS A 112 4.94 27.15 -19.12
C LYS A 112 4.63 28.64 -19.17
N VAL A 113 4.83 29.34 -18.06
CA VAL A 113 4.36 30.72 -17.85
C VAL A 113 5.28 31.73 -18.54
N LYS A 114 6.60 31.55 -18.46
CA LYS A 114 7.58 32.51 -19.00
C LYS A 114 7.55 32.67 -20.53
N LYS A 115 6.87 31.75 -21.23
CA LYS A 115 6.64 31.80 -22.68
C LYS A 115 5.43 32.64 -23.08
N ILE A 116 4.57 33.00 -22.11
CA ILE A 116 3.34 33.76 -22.34
C ILE A 116 3.46 35.09 -21.59
N PRO A 117 3.85 36.20 -22.25
CA PRO A 117 4.18 37.46 -21.59
C PRO A 117 3.10 37.97 -20.62
N MET A 118 1.83 37.92 -21.02
CA MET A 118 0.72 38.39 -20.17
C MET A 118 0.56 37.55 -18.89
N ILE A 119 0.71 36.23 -18.97
CA ILE A 119 0.64 35.36 -17.77
C ILE A 119 1.90 35.54 -16.93
N PHE A 120 3.07 35.74 -17.55
CA PHE A 120 4.29 36.01 -16.82
C PHE A 120 4.20 37.33 -16.05
N MET A 121 3.65 38.39 -16.65
CA MET A 121 3.39 39.67 -16.00
C MET A 121 2.49 39.52 -14.77
N ILE A 122 1.45 38.67 -14.84
CA ILE A 122 0.57 38.38 -13.70
C ILE A 122 1.36 37.82 -12.52
N TYR A 123 2.36 36.96 -12.74
CA TYR A 123 3.19 36.42 -11.65
C TYR A 123 3.99 37.53 -10.94
N TRP A 124 4.56 38.45 -11.70
CA TRP A 124 5.29 39.62 -11.15
C TRP A 124 4.35 40.55 -10.37
N LEU A 125 3.13 40.81 -10.87
CA LEU A 125 2.15 41.65 -10.17
C LEU A 125 1.57 40.96 -8.92
N LEU A 126 1.39 39.64 -8.95
CA LEU A 126 1.04 38.86 -7.76
C LEU A 126 2.15 38.91 -6.71
N GLN A 127 3.42 38.93 -7.11
CA GLN A 127 4.54 39.14 -6.20
C GLN A 127 4.51 40.53 -5.56
N ALA A 128 4.24 41.60 -6.34
CA ALA A 128 4.05 42.95 -5.80
C ALA A 128 2.90 43.00 -4.77
N THR A 129 1.78 42.35 -5.10
CA THR A 129 0.60 42.25 -4.23
C THR A 129 0.94 41.54 -2.92
N TRP A 130 1.66 40.42 -3.01
CA TRP A 130 2.15 39.70 -1.84
C TRP A 130 3.02 40.61 -0.97
N ILE A 131 4.06 41.22 -1.55
CA ILE A 131 5.00 42.11 -0.83
C ILE A 131 4.28 43.23 -0.09
N PHE A 132 3.27 43.81 -0.74
CA PHE A 132 2.51 44.89 -0.16
C PHE A 132 1.65 44.40 1.02
N ILE A 133 0.84 43.35 0.81
CA ILE A 133 -0.13 42.88 1.81
C ILE A 133 0.57 42.34 3.05
N THR A 134 1.64 41.56 2.91
CA THR A 134 2.35 40.98 4.07
C THR A 134 3.19 42.01 4.83
N GLY A 135 3.65 43.06 4.14
CA GLY A 135 4.39 44.17 4.75
C GLY A 135 3.51 45.21 5.44
N LEU A 136 2.17 45.14 5.31
CA LEU A 136 1.24 46.14 5.83
C LEU A 136 1.48 46.49 7.31
N GLY A 137 1.87 45.51 8.13
CA GLY A 137 2.18 45.75 9.54
C GLY A 137 3.36 46.68 9.70
N VAL A 138 4.50 46.33 9.09
CA VAL A 138 5.73 47.13 9.13
C VAL A 138 5.49 48.52 8.58
N TYR A 139 4.81 48.63 7.43
CA TYR A 139 4.51 49.92 6.82
C TYR A 139 3.63 50.78 7.74
N SER A 140 2.58 50.21 8.33
CA SER A 140 1.68 50.95 9.24
C SER A 140 2.39 51.44 10.51
N ILE A 141 3.34 50.67 11.03
CA ILE A 141 4.16 51.03 12.19
C ILE A 141 5.11 52.18 11.85
N ASN A 142 5.74 52.10 10.69
CA ASN A 142 6.68 53.10 10.22
C ASN A 142 5.98 54.41 9.84
N ALA A 143 4.71 54.36 9.43
CA ALA A 143 3.88 55.52 9.14
C ALA A 143 3.62 56.43 10.34
N LEU A 144 3.70 55.90 11.56
CA LEU A 144 3.36 56.65 12.78
C LEU A 144 4.57 57.40 13.35
N PRO A 145 4.42 58.68 13.73
CA PRO A 145 5.46 59.43 14.43
C PRO A 145 5.96 58.72 15.68
N LYS A 146 7.24 58.91 16.03
CA LYS A 146 7.83 58.32 17.24
C LYS A 146 7.08 58.79 18.49
N GLU A 147 6.63 60.04 18.49
CA GLU A 147 5.99 60.74 19.60
C GLU A 147 4.59 60.18 19.93
N VAL A 148 3.93 59.54 18.97
CA VAL A 148 2.60 58.93 19.16
C VAL A 148 2.68 57.43 19.47
N GLN A 149 3.87 56.84 19.41
CA GLN A 149 4.07 55.44 19.76
C GLN A 149 4.30 55.32 21.26
N SER A 150 3.50 54.46 21.90
CA SER A 150 3.76 54.08 23.30
C SER A 150 5.04 53.25 23.39
N ASP A 151 5.63 53.23 24.59
CA ASP A 151 6.73 52.33 24.94
C ASP A 151 6.41 50.87 24.57
N LEU A 152 7.48 50.07 24.46
CA LEU A 152 7.38 48.64 24.21
C LEU A 152 6.62 47.96 25.35
N SER A 153 5.54 47.29 24.99
CA SER A 153 4.68 46.54 25.89
C SER A 153 5.10 45.07 25.98
N LEU A 154 4.48 44.32 26.89
CA LEU A 154 4.63 42.86 26.95
C LEU A 154 4.23 42.19 25.62
N LEU A 155 3.26 42.74 24.89
CA LEU A 155 2.82 42.20 23.61
C LEU A 155 3.89 42.31 22.52
N ASP A 156 4.68 43.40 22.51
CA ASP A 156 5.78 43.56 21.56
C ASP A 156 6.85 42.46 21.76
N HIS A 157 7.13 42.10 23.02
CA HIS A 157 8.07 41.04 23.37
C HIS A 157 7.53 39.65 23.03
N ILE A 158 6.26 39.37 23.34
CA ILE A 158 5.59 38.11 22.97
C ILE A 158 5.61 37.95 21.45
N GLY A 159 5.30 39.02 20.73
CA GLY A 159 5.32 39.04 19.28
C GLY A 159 6.69 38.74 18.70
N ALA A 160 7.73 39.43 19.16
CA ALA A 160 9.11 39.16 18.75
C ALA A 160 9.53 37.70 19.02
N ALA A 161 9.11 37.12 20.15
CA ALA A 161 9.36 35.72 20.47
C ALA A 161 8.63 34.75 19.52
N ILE A 162 7.36 35.01 19.20
CA ILE A 162 6.57 34.22 18.23
C ILE A 162 7.22 34.28 16.84
N TRP A 163 7.63 35.47 16.41
CA TRP A 163 8.31 35.63 15.12
C TRP A 163 9.66 34.88 15.10
N LEU A 164 10.46 34.97 16.16
CA LEU A 164 11.72 34.22 16.25
C LEU A 164 11.49 32.71 16.21
N PHE A 165 10.43 32.23 16.86
CA PHE A 165 10.02 30.82 16.78
C PHE A 165 9.62 30.42 15.36
N GLY A 166 8.81 31.23 14.67
CA GLY A 166 8.45 31.02 13.26
C GLY A 166 9.66 30.97 12.33
N LEU A 167 10.61 31.91 12.52
CA LEU A 167 11.85 31.97 11.74
C LEU A 167 12.69 30.71 11.97
N THR A 168 12.80 30.27 13.22
CA THR A 168 13.57 29.08 13.61
C THR A 168 12.97 27.81 13.00
N LEU A 169 11.64 27.65 13.07
CA LEU A 169 10.94 26.51 12.46
C LEU A 169 11.19 26.44 10.95
N GLU A 170 11.07 27.57 10.26
CA GLU A 170 11.26 27.65 8.81
C GLU A 170 12.72 27.33 8.43
N VAL A 171 13.72 27.92 9.13
CA VAL A 171 15.15 27.63 8.91
C VAL A 171 15.45 26.14 9.08
N ILE A 172 15.01 25.54 10.20
CA ILE A 172 15.30 24.14 10.51
C ILE A 172 14.61 23.21 9.51
N ALA A 173 13.35 23.50 9.13
CA ALA A 173 12.60 22.70 8.18
C ALA A 173 13.25 22.69 6.79
N ASP A 174 13.67 23.85 6.30
CA ASP A 174 14.35 24.01 5.02
C ASP A 174 15.74 23.34 5.01
N TYR A 175 16.49 23.48 6.11
CA TYR A 175 17.78 22.78 6.28
C TYR A 175 17.59 21.26 6.24
N GLN A 176 16.67 20.71 7.04
CA GLN A 176 16.37 19.27 7.08
C GLN A 176 15.98 18.73 5.70
N LYS A 177 15.14 19.45 4.96
CA LYS A 177 14.73 19.07 3.60
C LYS A 177 15.88 19.12 2.61
N THR A 178 16.77 20.10 2.75
CA THR A 178 17.94 20.27 1.87
C THR A 178 18.94 19.14 2.08
N GLU A 179 19.29 18.85 3.32
CA GLU A 179 20.17 17.73 3.68
C GLU A 179 19.60 16.38 3.22
N PHE A 180 18.31 16.14 3.44
CA PHE A 180 17.66 14.92 2.98
C PHE A 180 17.77 14.73 1.46
N LYS A 181 17.59 15.81 0.68
CA LYS A 181 17.68 15.76 -0.79
C LYS A 181 19.10 15.64 -1.31
N ASN A 182 20.11 16.14 -0.60
CA ASN A 182 21.51 16.06 -1.01
C ASN A 182 22.06 14.63 -0.90
N ASN A 183 21.43 13.75 -0.12
CA ASN A 183 21.84 12.35 0.00
C ASN A 183 21.33 11.51 -1.21
N PRO A 184 22.24 10.89 -2.02
CA PRO A 184 21.85 10.09 -3.19
C PRO A 184 20.94 8.90 -2.87
N GLY A 185 21.04 8.32 -1.67
CA GLY A 185 20.21 7.19 -1.23
C GLY A 185 18.74 7.54 -1.00
N ASN A 186 18.36 8.82 -1.09
CA ASN A 186 17.01 9.32 -0.86
C ASN A 186 16.25 9.70 -2.14
N LYS A 187 16.80 9.46 -3.35
CA LYS A 187 16.14 9.85 -4.63
C LYS A 187 14.69 9.37 -4.77
N GLU A 188 14.40 8.18 -4.25
CA GLU A 188 13.08 7.54 -4.28
C GLU A 188 12.32 7.60 -2.93
N LYS A 189 12.87 8.31 -1.94
CA LYS A 189 12.30 8.40 -0.59
C LYS A 189 11.69 9.78 -0.34
N PHE A 190 10.87 9.87 0.71
CA PHE A 190 10.30 11.12 1.22
C PHE A 190 10.80 11.37 2.65
N ILE A 191 10.91 12.64 3.03
CA ILE A 191 11.37 13.03 4.37
C ILE A 191 10.24 12.81 5.38
N GLN A 192 10.56 12.14 6.49
CA GLN A 192 9.64 11.85 7.59
C GLN A 192 10.30 11.96 8.97
N SER A 193 11.45 12.63 9.04
CA SER A 193 12.26 12.79 10.26
C SER A 193 12.37 14.25 10.68
N GLY A 194 12.73 14.52 11.94
CA GLY A 194 12.83 15.88 12.46
C GLY A 194 11.47 16.59 12.48
N LEU A 195 11.41 17.86 12.09
CA LEU A 195 10.16 18.63 12.04
C LEU A 195 9.15 18.03 11.06
N TRP A 196 9.64 17.37 10.02
CA TRP A 196 8.82 16.67 9.03
C TRP A 196 8.11 15.44 9.61
N SER A 197 8.50 14.95 10.79
CA SER A 197 7.73 13.92 11.50
C SER A 197 6.50 14.46 12.22
N LEU A 198 6.47 15.78 12.52
CA LEU A 198 5.40 16.44 13.28
C LEU A 198 4.39 17.17 12.37
N SER A 199 4.87 17.70 11.25
CA SER A 199 4.08 18.37 10.23
C SER A 199 4.60 18.00 8.84
N ARG A 200 3.70 17.88 7.87
CA ARG A 200 4.07 17.65 6.47
C ARG A 200 4.59 18.91 5.77
N HIS A 201 4.32 20.09 6.32
CA HIS A 201 4.78 21.38 5.79
C HIS A 201 5.22 22.34 6.91
N PRO A 202 6.23 21.99 7.72
CA PRO A 202 6.65 22.77 8.89
C PRO A 202 7.26 24.12 8.50
N ASN A 203 7.89 24.22 7.32
CA ASN A 203 8.41 25.47 6.77
C ASN A 203 7.29 26.50 6.51
N TYR A 204 6.17 26.05 5.96
CA TYR A 204 5.01 26.92 5.71
C TYR A 204 4.29 27.33 6.99
N PHE A 205 4.31 26.49 8.02
CA PHE A 205 3.80 26.91 9.32
C PHE A 205 4.65 28.04 9.92
N GLY A 206 5.98 27.94 9.81
CA GLY A 206 6.89 29.03 10.17
C GLY A 206 6.59 30.30 9.38
N GLU A 207 6.44 30.21 8.05
CA GLU A 207 6.10 31.35 7.19
C GLU A 207 4.78 32.03 7.58
N ILE A 208 3.74 31.26 7.91
CA ILE A 208 2.46 31.81 8.39
C ILE A 208 2.61 32.51 9.75
N ILE A 209 3.43 31.96 10.66
CA ILE A 209 3.70 32.61 11.95
C ILE A 209 4.33 33.99 11.74
N LEU A 210 5.28 34.10 10.81
CA LEU A 210 6.03 35.33 10.53
C LEU A 210 5.15 36.48 10.00
N THR A 211 3.99 36.19 9.41
CA THR A 211 3.10 37.21 8.85
C THR A 211 2.04 37.74 9.83
N ASN A 212 2.05 37.28 11.08
CA ASN A 212 1.07 37.71 12.09
C ASN A 212 1.33 39.16 12.60
N PRO A 213 0.30 40.04 12.62
CA PRO A 213 0.41 41.46 12.97
C PRO A 213 0.59 41.78 14.45
N GLU A 214 0.19 40.89 15.34
CA GLU A 214 -0.08 41.21 16.76
C GLU A 214 1.14 41.60 17.59
N ILE A 215 2.28 41.72 16.93
CA ILE A 215 3.53 42.18 17.51
C ILE A 215 3.49 43.70 17.75
N VAL A 216 2.60 44.46 17.09
CA VAL A 216 2.54 45.91 17.27
C VAL A 216 1.13 46.47 17.13
N ARG A 217 0.67 47.23 18.13
CA ARG A 217 -0.53 48.09 18.00
C ARG A 217 -0.19 49.30 17.12
N PRO A 218 -0.96 49.53 16.04
CA PRO A 218 -1.40 50.87 15.74
C PRO A 218 -2.89 50.94 15.99
N LEU A 219 -3.33 51.96 16.73
CA LEU A 219 -4.72 52.19 17.15
C LEU A 219 -5.75 52.30 15.97
N TYR A 220 -5.35 52.08 14.71
CA TYR A 220 -6.11 52.49 13.51
C TYR A 220 -6.09 51.57 12.27
N ALA A 221 -5.75 50.28 12.31
CA ALA A 221 -5.89 49.45 11.09
C ALA A 221 -6.22 47.97 11.32
N TYR A 222 -7.50 47.61 11.22
CA TYR A 222 -7.94 46.23 10.97
C TYR A 222 -7.29 45.63 9.70
N LEU A 223 -6.80 46.48 8.79
CA LEU A 223 -6.14 46.09 7.55
C LEU A 223 -4.86 45.27 7.75
N VAL A 224 -4.19 45.37 8.91
CA VAL A 224 -2.96 44.60 9.14
C VAL A 224 -3.24 43.09 9.20
N TRP A 225 -4.45 42.70 9.65
CA TRP A 225 -4.91 41.30 9.63
C TRP A 225 -5.05 40.71 8.24
N LEU A 226 -5.04 41.53 7.18
CA LEU A 226 -4.99 41.02 5.82
C LEU A 226 -3.71 40.24 5.55
N SER A 227 -2.58 40.57 6.19
CA SER A 227 -1.31 39.87 6.05
C SER A 227 -1.41 38.36 6.36
N PRO A 228 -1.73 37.92 7.59
CA PRO A 228 -1.77 36.51 7.94
C PRO A 228 -2.92 35.78 7.25
N ILE A 229 -4.07 36.43 7.03
CA ILE A 229 -5.21 35.86 6.33
C ILE A 229 -4.83 35.56 4.87
N PHE A 230 -4.22 36.52 4.19
CA PHE A 230 -3.78 36.39 2.81
C PHE A 230 -2.73 35.29 2.67
N THR A 231 -1.66 35.32 3.49
CA THR A 231 -0.61 34.30 3.45
C THR A 231 -1.15 32.91 3.76
N THR A 232 -2.01 32.77 4.78
CA THR A 232 -2.61 31.48 5.14
C THR A 232 -3.48 30.96 4.00
N PHE A 233 -4.36 31.79 3.43
CA PHE A 233 -5.21 31.39 2.31
C PHE A 233 -4.38 30.98 1.10
N LEU A 234 -3.37 31.78 0.76
CA LEU A 234 -2.54 31.54 -0.41
C LEU A 234 -1.70 30.25 -0.26
N ILE A 235 -1.15 29.95 0.92
CA ILE A 235 -0.35 28.73 1.15
C ILE A 235 -1.22 27.48 1.36
N THR A 236 -2.43 27.62 1.91
CA THR A 236 -3.28 26.45 2.22
C THR A 236 -4.28 26.11 1.12
N LYS A 237 -4.62 27.05 0.21
CA LYS A 237 -5.68 26.87 -0.80
C LYS A 237 -5.23 27.05 -2.24
N LEU A 238 -4.40 28.05 -2.54
CA LEU A 238 -4.07 28.39 -3.93
C LEU A 238 -2.70 27.88 -4.39
N SER A 239 -1.70 27.98 -3.52
CA SER A 239 -0.31 27.68 -3.78
C SER A 239 0.31 26.91 -2.61
N GLY A 240 1.59 26.57 -2.68
CA GLY A 240 2.26 25.90 -1.56
C GLY A 240 1.74 24.48 -1.35
N ILE A 241 0.91 24.29 -0.32
CA ILE A 241 0.51 22.96 0.18
C ILE A 241 -0.23 22.14 -0.88
N PRO A 242 -1.32 22.61 -1.53
CA PRO A 242 -2.09 21.74 -2.44
C PRO A 242 -1.29 21.27 -3.65
N ILE A 243 -0.39 22.12 -4.17
CA ILE A 243 0.47 21.79 -5.32
C ILE A 243 1.50 20.74 -4.90
N LEU A 244 2.19 20.96 -3.77
CA LEU A 244 3.21 20.04 -3.28
C LEU A 244 2.65 18.69 -2.82
N GLU A 245 1.46 18.68 -2.21
CA GLU A 245 0.75 17.45 -1.86
C GLU A 245 0.38 16.65 -3.10
N LYS A 246 -0.17 17.31 -4.13
CA LYS A 246 -0.52 16.66 -5.40
C LYS A 246 0.70 16.08 -6.11
N ASP A 247 1.82 16.78 -6.12
CA ASP A 247 3.06 16.29 -6.72
C ASP A 247 3.68 15.14 -5.90
N SER A 248 3.60 15.20 -4.58
CA SER A 248 4.04 14.13 -3.69
C SER A 248 3.16 12.88 -3.83
N ASP A 249 1.85 13.04 -3.98
CA ASP A 249 0.91 11.94 -4.22
C ASP A 249 1.16 11.24 -5.55
N LYS A 250 1.43 12.01 -6.62
CA LYS A 250 1.82 11.43 -7.91
C LYS A 250 3.12 10.62 -7.81
N LYS A 251 4.08 11.10 -7.03
CA LYS A 251 5.40 10.47 -6.92
C LYS A 251 5.41 9.26 -5.97
N PHE A 252 4.73 9.38 -4.82
CA PHE A 252 4.85 8.45 -3.69
C PHE A 252 3.52 7.79 -3.29
N GLY A 253 2.39 8.14 -3.90
CA GLY A 253 1.06 7.66 -3.50
C GLY A 253 0.87 6.15 -3.55
N ARG A 254 1.66 5.43 -4.34
CA ARG A 254 1.65 3.96 -4.39
C ARG A 254 2.38 3.30 -3.20
N LEU A 255 3.16 4.05 -2.43
CA LEU A 255 3.96 3.51 -1.32
C LEU A 255 3.13 3.47 -0.05
N LYS A 256 2.94 2.28 0.53
CA LYS A 256 2.23 2.08 1.79
C LYS A 256 2.80 2.95 2.93
N GLU A 257 4.12 3.07 3.00
CA GLU A 257 4.80 3.91 4.00
C GLU A 257 4.45 5.40 3.88
N TYR A 258 4.29 5.91 2.65
CA TYR A 258 3.91 7.29 2.40
C TYR A 258 2.45 7.54 2.81
N GLN A 259 1.55 6.60 2.53
CA GLN A 259 0.15 6.69 2.96
C GLN A 259 0.04 6.70 4.49
N LEU A 260 0.74 5.79 5.17
CA LEU A 260 0.80 5.77 6.64
C LEU A 260 1.34 7.08 7.22
N TYR A 261 2.39 7.63 6.61
CA TYR A 261 2.92 8.95 6.98
C TYR A 261 1.89 10.06 6.78
N LYS A 262 1.19 10.08 5.64
CA LYS A 262 0.20 11.10 5.31
C LYS A 262 -1.02 11.08 6.24
N GLU A 263 -1.43 9.88 6.67
CA GLU A 263 -2.52 9.66 7.61
C GLU A 263 -2.18 10.09 9.03
N ARG A 264 -0.97 9.75 9.52
CA ARG A 264 -0.56 10.04 10.90
C ARG A 264 -0.04 11.47 11.09
N THR A 265 0.57 12.07 10.08
CA THR A 265 1.26 13.36 10.22
C THR A 265 0.36 14.52 9.83
N ASN A 266 0.26 15.52 10.71
CA ASN A 266 -0.53 16.72 10.48
C ASN A 266 -0.05 17.48 9.24
N VAL A 267 -0.96 18.14 8.51
CA VAL A 267 -0.59 18.84 7.27
C VAL A 267 0.29 20.06 7.57
N LEU A 268 -0.13 20.90 8.52
CA LEU A 268 0.47 22.22 8.74
C LEU A 268 0.97 22.39 10.18
N PHE A 269 0.08 22.24 11.17
CA PHE A 269 0.42 22.44 12.58
C PHE A 269 1.41 21.36 13.07
N PRO A 270 2.63 21.71 13.51
CA PRO A 270 3.62 20.77 14.03
C PRO A 270 3.16 20.24 15.37
N TRP A 271 2.56 19.05 15.34
CA TRP A 271 2.06 18.39 16.52
C TRP A 271 2.42 16.92 16.47
N PHE A 272 2.36 16.26 17.63
CA PHE A 272 2.58 14.83 17.69
C PHE A 272 1.71 14.13 16.64
N PRO A 273 2.28 13.17 15.90
CA PRO A 273 1.52 12.37 14.95
C PRO A 273 0.26 11.87 15.62
N LYS A 274 -0.85 11.87 14.90
CA LYS A 274 -2.08 11.26 15.38
C LYS A 274 -1.75 9.81 15.69
N ASN A 275 -1.71 9.48 16.98
CA ASN A 275 -2.02 8.14 17.42
C ASN A 275 -3.49 7.96 17.07
N LYS A 276 -3.76 7.47 15.87
CA LYS A 276 -4.94 6.62 15.74
C LYS A 276 -4.75 5.60 16.86
N GLU A 277 -5.68 5.53 17.83
CA GLU A 277 -5.69 4.42 18.78
C GLU A 277 -5.38 3.18 17.94
N ASP A 278 -4.25 2.55 18.24
CA ASP A 278 -3.75 1.45 17.43
C ASP A 278 -4.95 0.50 17.22
N ASN A 279 -5.37 0.28 15.97
CA ASN A 279 -6.58 -0.48 15.67
C ASN A 279 -6.56 -1.82 16.44
N TRP A 280 -5.36 -2.36 16.65
CA TRP A 280 -5.08 -3.50 17.51
C TRP A 280 -5.42 -3.30 18.98
N THR A 281 -5.05 -2.17 19.58
CA THR A 281 -5.41 -1.81 20.96
C THR A 281 -6.93 -1.74 21.12
N ASN A 282 -7.63 -1.07 20.20
CA ASN A 282 -9.09 -0.99 20.21
C ASN A 282 -9.76 -2.35 20.08
N PHE A 283 -9.26 -3.19 19.16
CA PHE A 283 -9.71 -4.56 19.01
C PHE A 283 -9.48 -5.39 20.27
N ARG A 284 -8.28 -5.32 20.86
CA ARG A 284 -7.90 -6.07 22.06
C ARG A 284 -8.74 -5.67 23.27
N GLU A 285 -8.99 -4.38 23.46
CA GLU A 285 -9.84 -3.87 24.53
C GLU A 285 -11.31 -4.26 24.33
N CYS A 286 -11.80 -4.28 23.09
CA CYS A 286 -13.12 -4.79 22.76
C CYS A 286 -13.25 -6.28 23.14
N LEU A 287 -12.27 -7.10 22.77
CA LEU A 287 -12.23 -8.51 23.16
C LEU A 287 -12.17 -8.70 24.67
N LYS A 288 -11.31 -7.95 25.37
CA LYS A 288 -11.18 -7.99 26.82
C LYS A 288 -12.52 -7.65 27.51
N ARG A 289 -13.21 -6.59 27.08
CA ARG A 289 -14.53 -6.20 27.61
C ARG A 289 -15.59 -7.26 27.40
N LYS A 290 -15.51 -8.04 26.31
CA LYS A 290 -16.43 -9.14 26.01
C LYS A 290 -16.04 -10.48 26.68
N GLY A 291 -15.01 -10.48 27.51
CA GLY A 291 -14.53 -11.66 28.22
C GLY A 291 -13.83 -12.67 27.31
N PHE A 292 -13.05 -12.21 26.34
CA PHE A 292 -12.15 -13.08 25.57
C PHE A 292 -11.00 -13.59 26.45
N PRO A 293 -10.62 -14.88 26.37
CA PRO A 293 -9.54 -15.43 27.19
C PRO A 293 -8.21 -14.70 26.99
N LYS A 294 -7.42 -14.56 28.07
CA LYS A 294 -6.09 -13.95 27.99
C LYS A 294 -5.18 -14.85 27.14
N THR A 295 -4.51 -14.26 26.15
CA THR A 295 -3.53 -14.96 25.31
C THR A 295 -2.12 -14.48 25.62
N ASN A 296 -1.13 -15.30 25.29
CA ASN A 296 0.30 -14.98 25.37
C ASN A 296 0.85 -14.48 24.03
N LEU A 297 -0.03 -13.98 23.16
CA LEU A 297 0.29 -13.52 21.82
C LEU A 297 -0.01 -12.03 21.69
N THR A 298 0.78 -11.33 20.88
CA THR A 298 0.51 -9.94 20.48
C THR A 298 0.73 -9.79 18.99
N LEU A 299 0.01 -8.87 18.36
CA LEU A 299 0.24 -8.54 16.97
C LEU A 299 1.63 -7.90 16.78
N ALA A 300 2.29 -8.24 15.69
CA ALA A 300 3.55 -7.64 15.24
C ALA A 300 3.60 -7.63 13.70
N GLU A 301 4.50 -6.84 13.13
CA GLU A 301 4.81 -6.84 11.70
C GLU A 301 6.13 -7.59 11.48
N PHE A 302 6.14 -8.52 10.54
CA PHE A 302 7.30 -9.34 10.16
C PHE A 302 7.68 -9.08 8.71
N GLN A 303 8.97 -9.19 8.40
CA GLN A 303 9.50 -8.86 7.08
C GLN A 303 8.94 -9.78 5.98
N ASP A 304 8.80 -11.07 6.27
CA ASP A 304 8.46 -12.07 5.24
C ASP A 304 6.95 -12.31 5.10
N THR A 305 6.21 -12.21 6.21
CA THR A 305 4.78 -12.56 6.26
C THR A 305 3.86 -11.37 6.54
N GLY A 306 4.44 -10.18 6.71
CA GLY A 306 3.69 -9.00 7.14
C GLY A 306 3.14 -9.15 8.55
N ARG A 307 1.90 -8.69 8.76
CA ARG A 307 1.22 -8.76 10.05
C ARG A 307 1.04 -10.21 10.51
N GLY A 308 1.41 -10.50 11.74
CA GLY A 308 1.28 -11.82 12.35
C GLY A 308 1.26 -11.77 13.88
N MET A 309 1.18 -12.94 14.51
CA MET A 309 1.17 -13.05 15.97
C MET A 309 2.55 -13.42 16.51
N MET A 310 2.99 -12.68 17.53
CA MET A 310 4.28 -12.83 18.22
C MET A 310 4.09 -13.35 19.64
N ALA A 311 4.96 -14.26 20.08
CA ALA A 311 4.97 -14.76 21.44
C ALA A 311 5.45 -13.69 22.44
N THR A 312 4.65 -13.43 23.48
CA THR A 312 4.98 -12.45 24.55
C THR A 312 5.83 -13.05 25.67
N ARG A 313 5.92 -14.38 25.72
CA ARG A 313 6.77 -15.20 26.59
C ARG A 313 7.22 -16.45 25.83
N ASN A 314 8.09 -17.24 26.43
CA ASN A 314 8.39 -18.57 25.90
C ASN A 314 7.12 -19.46 25.98
N ILE A 315 6.87 -20.24 24.94
CA ILE A 315 5.76 -21.18 24.80
C ILE A 315 6.35 -22.57 24.58
N SER A 316 5.96 -23.53 25.41
CA SER A 316 6.40 -24.92 25.33
C SER A 316 5.52 -25.72 24.36
N ALA A 317 6.06 -26.80 23.82
CA ALA A 317 5.24 -27.78 23.10
C ALA A 317 4.17 -28.38 24.03
N GLY A 318 2.96 -28.58 23.51
CA GLY A 318 1.78 -29.02 24.25
C GLY A 318 0.95 -27.88 24.87
N GLU A 319 1.39 -26.62 24.78
CA GLU A 319 0.60 -25.49 25.30
C GLU A 319 -0.51 -25.06 24.34
N ILE A 320 -1.67 -24.68 24.90
CA ILE A 320 -2.74 -24.00 24.18
C ILE A 320 -2.32 -22.55 23.93
N ILE A 321 -2.11 -22.21 22.65
CA ILE A 321 -1.67 -20.86 22.25
C ILE A 321 -2.86 -19.91 22.04
N ILE A 322 -4.03 -20.46 21.73
CA ILE A 322 -5.27 -19.71 21.58
C ILE A 322 -6.48 -20.59 21.91
N SER A 323 -7.48 -19.97 22.53
CA SER A 323 -8.77 -20.57 22.86
C SER A 323 -9.85 -19.54 22.51
N VAL A 324 -10.59 -19.76 21.43
CA VAL A 324 -11.63 -18.85 20.92
C VAL A 324 -13.00 -19.38 21.37
N PRO A 325 -13.69 -18.72 22.31
CA PRO A 325 -15.01 -19.18 22.75
C PRO A 325 -16.03 -19.13 21.62
N LYS A 326 -16.95 -20.10 21.60
CA LYS A 326 -17.99 -20.25 20.55
C LYS A 326 -18.74 -18.95 20.23
N LYS A 327 -19.01 -18.11 21.24
CA LYS A 327 -19.71 -16.81 21.09
C LYS A 327 -18.96 -15.78 20.23
N PHE A 328 -17.67 -15.96 19.99
CA PHE A 328 -16.85 -15.09 19.13
C PHE A 328 -16.70 -15.64 17.70
N LEU A 329 -17.03 -16.92 17.47
CA LEU A 329 -16.94 -17.55 16.16
C LEU A 329 -18.12 -17.08 15.30
N LEU A 330 -17.81 -16.57 14.10
CA LEU A 330 -18.82 -16.22 13.11
C LEU A 330 -19.06 -17.44 12.23
N THR A 331 -20.18 -18.11 12.45
CA THR A 331 -20.62 -19.31 11.73
C THR A 331 -21.98 -19.07 11.10
N HIS A 332 -22.38 -19.97 10.18
CA HIS A 332 -23.76 -20.01 9.70
C HIS A 332 -24.77 -20.04 10.86
N ASP A 333 -24.57 -20.92 11.85
CA ASP A 333 -25.45 -21.04 13.03
C ASP A 333 -25.58 -19.73 13.80
N SER A 334 -24.48 -19.03 14.04
CA SER A 334 -24.45 -17.80 14.84
C SER A 334 -25.14 -16.61 14.16
N LEU A 335 -25.22 -16.64 12.83
CA LEU A 335 -25.75 -15.54 12.01
C LEU A 335 -27.14 -15.85 11.43
N ARG A 336 -27.58 -17.11 11.51
CA ARG A 336 -28.83 -17.59 10.91
C ARG A 336 -30.01 -16.71 11.28
N ASP A 337 -30.19 -16.41 12.56
CA ASP A 337 -31.36 -15.67 13.07
C ASP A 337 -31.45 -14.22 12.58
N GLN A 338 -30.34 -13.64 12.10
CA GLN A 338 -30.33 -12.28 11.58
C GLN A 338 -30.94 -12.19 10.16
N TYR A 339 -31.02 -13.31 9.44
CA TYR A 339 -31.45 -13.36 8.03
C TYR A 339 -32.40 -14.53 7.69
N SER A 340 -32.83 -15.31 8.69
CA SER A 340 -33.50 -16.62 8.60
C SER A 340 -34.91 -16.66 7.99
N ARG A 341 -35.47 -15.55 7.53
CA ARG A 341 -36.86 -15.50 7.00
C ARG A 341 -36.96 -15.64 5.47
N HIS A 342 -35.90 -16.05 4.79
CA HIS A 342 -35.89 -16.11 3.33
C HIS A 342 -35.88 -17.55 2.79
N PRO A 343 -36.65 -17.87 1.73
CA PRO A 343 -36.77 -19.22 1.18
C PRO A 343 -35.50 -19.72 0.46
N MET A 344 -34.61 -18.81 0.04
CA MET A 344 -33.32 -19.19 -0.57
C MET A 344 -32.31 -19.64 0.50
N LYS A 345 -31.74 -20.84 0.32
CA LYS A 345 -30.59 -21.34 1.08
C LYS A 345 -29.31 -20.74 0.52
N PHE A 346 -28.49 -20.11 1.37
CA PHE A 346 -27.13 -19.70 1.01
C PHE A 346 -26.11 -20.60 1.71
N SER A 347 -24.93 -20.70 1.10
CA SER A 347 -23.78 -21.28 1.78
C SER A 347 -23.35 -20.43 2.97
N ALA A 348 -22.70 -21.06 3.95
CA ALA A 348 -22.08 -20.36 5.08
C ALA A 348 -21.14 -19.24 4.59
N HIS A 349 -20.41 -19.49 3.49
CA HIS A 349 -19.49 -18.53 2.89
C HIS A 349 -20.20 -17.24 2.45
N GLN A 350 -21.28 -17.35 1.69
CA GLN A 350 -22.08 -16.21 1.23
C GLN A 350 -22.65 -15.40 2.40
N PHE A 351 -23.13 -16.08 3.42
CA PHE A 351 -23.71 -15.44 4.60
C PHE A 351 -22.68 -14.65 5.41
N ILE A 352 -21.54 -15.24 5.72
CA ILE A 352 -20.50 -14.59 6.51
C ILE A 352 -19.94 -13.39 5.72
N ALA A 353 -19.74 -13.53 4.41
CA ALA A 353 -19.28 -12.44 3.55
C ALA A 353 -20.26 -11.25 3.57
N LEU A 354 -21.56 -11.50 3.39
CA LEU A 354 -22.59 -10.46 3.47
C LEU A 354 -22.60 -9.79 4.85
N TYR A 355 -22.52 -10.58 5.92
CA TYR A 355 -22.52 -10.06 7.29
C TYR A 355 -21.32 -9.13 7.55
N LEU A 356 -20.11 -9.52 7.15
CA LEU A 356 -18.91 -8.68 7.29
C LEU A 356 -19.06 -7.34 6.57
N ILE A 357 -19.63 -7.33 5.36
CA ILE A 357 -19.85 -6.10 4.59
C ILE A 357 -20.86 -5.18 5.28
N LEU A 358 -21.99 -5.74 5.72
CA LEU A 358 -23.03 -4.96 6.38
C LEU A 358 -22.54 -4.35 7.70
N GLU A 359 -21.80 -5.12 8.49
CA GLU A 359 -21.20 -4.63 9.73
C GLU A 359 -20.07 -3.62 9.48
N TYR A 360 -19.31 -3.77 8.40
CA TYR A 360 -18.31 -2.78 7.98
C TYR A 360 -18.96 -1.44 7.66
N LYS A 361 -20.06 -1.44 6.90
CA LYS A 361 -20.79 -0.22 6.50
C LYS A 361 -21.45 0.50 7.67
N LYS A 362 -21.72 -0.20 8.79
CA LYS A 362 -22.18 0.42 10.05
C LYS A 362 -21.08 1.22 10.77
N GLY A 363 -19.82 1.02 10.43
CA GLY A 363 -18.70 1.71 11.09
C GLY A 363 -18.66 1.39 12.59
N THR A 364 -18.29 2.39 13.40
CA THR A 364 -18.18 2.27 14.87
C THR A 364 -19.49 1.93 15.59
N GLN A 365 -20.64 1.98 14.90
CA GLN A 365 -21.91 1.50 15.45
C GLN A 365 -21.99 -0.04 15.52
N SER A 366 -21.15 -0.75 14.75
CA SER A 366 -21.08 -2.21 14.80
C SER A 366 -20.23 -2.70 15.97
N ASN A 367 -20.77 -3.67 16.71
CA ASN A 367 -20.08 -4.34 17.81
C ASN A 367 -18.84 -5.12 17.36
N ILE A 368 -18.74 -5.50 16.09
CA ILE A 368 -17.61 -6.26 15.55
C ILE A 368 -16.70 -5.39 14.68
N TYR A 369 -17.02 -4.11 14.50
CA TYR A 369 -16.19 -3.20 13.71
C TYR A 369 -14.71 -3.15 14.12
N PRO A 370 -14.33 -3.20 15.42
CA PRO A 370 -12.93 -3.24 15.79
C PRO A 370 -12.17 -4.45 15.22
N TYR A 371 -12.85 -5.58 15.02
CA TYR A 371 -12.28 -6.74 14.32
C TYR A 371 -12.21 -6.51 12.81
N ILE A 372 -13.31 -6.04 12.21
CA ILE A 372 -13.38 -5.80 10.77
C ILE A 372 -12.32 -4.76 10.33
N ASP A 373 -12.04 -3.76 11.18
CA ASP A 373 -11.02 -2.76 10.88
C ASP A 373 -9.58 -3.30 10.94
N MET A 374 -9.40 -4.52 11.46
CA MET A 374 -8.14 -5.26 11.42
C MET A 374 -7.98 -6.14 10.17
N LEU A 375 -9.07 -6.41 9.44
CA LEU A 375 -9.03 -7.23 8.22
C LEU A 375 -8.27 -6.53 7.09
N PRO A 376 -7.67 -7.28 6.15
CA PRO A 376 -7.06 -6.72 4.96
C PRO A 376 -8.04 -5.84 4.19
N LYS A 377 -7.56 -4.74 3.63
CA LYS A 377 -8.38 -3.84 2.79
C LYS A 377 -8.24 -4.16 1.30
N ASP A 378 -7.09 -4.69 0.91
CA ASP A 378 -6.73 -5.00 -0.47
C ASP A 378 -6.33 -6.47 -0.62
N PHE A 379 -6.60 -7.05 -1.78
CA PHE A 379 -6.32 -8.44 -2.13
C PHE A 379 -5.66 -8.56 -3.52
N ASP A 380 -4.76 -7.63 -3.83
CA ASP A 380 -4.04 -7.57 -5.12
C ASP A 380 -3.10 -8.76 -5.36
N ASN A 381 -2.84 -9.54 -4.30
CA ASN A 381 -2.07 -10.78 -4.29
C ASN A 381 -2.92 -12.03 -4.57
N MET A 382 -4.25 -11.92 -4.64
CA MET A 382 -5.12 -13.03 -4.99
C MET A 382 -5.24 -13.16 -6.51
N PRO A 383 -5.03 -14.33 -7.12
CA PRO A 383 -5.17 -14.52 -8.57
C PRO A 383 -6.52 -14.06 -9.15
N LEU A 384 -7.58 -14.09 -8.34
CA LEU A 384 -8.90 -13.59 -8.70
C LEU A 384 -8.90 -12.11 -9.12
N THR A 385 -7.98 -11.31 -8.57
CA THR A 385 -7.86 -9.86 -8.82
C THR A 385 -6.77 -9.51 -9.84
N TYR A 386 -6.04 -10.50 -10.36
CA TYR A 386 -4.94 -10.27 -11.29
C TYR A 386 -5.42 -9.68 -12.62
N GLY A 387 -4.68 -8.66 -13.09
CA GLY A 387 -4.79 -8.19 -14.46
C GLY A 387 -4.39 -9.26 -15.47
N LYS A 388 -4.91 -9.14 -16.70
CA LYS A 388 -4.70 -10.11 -17.79
C LYS A 388 -3.22 -10.45 -18.01
N GLU A 389 -2.35 -9.45 -17.92
CA GLU A 389 -0.90 -9.58 -18.14
C GLU A 389 -0.23 -10.61 -17.21
N ILE A 390 -0.58 -10.60 -15.92
CA ILE A 390 -0.03 -11.56 -14.94
C ILE A 390 -0.81 -12.88 -15.01
N PHE A 391 -2.12 -12.81 -15.19
CA PHE A 391 -2.98 -13.99 -15.29
C PHE A 391 -2.55 -14.91 -16.42
N ASP A 392 -2.27 -14.38 -17.61
CA ASP A 392 -1.88 -15.18 -18.79
C ASP A 392 -0.58 -15.96 -18.55
N LEU A 393 0.29 -15.45 -17.67
CA LEU A 393 1.58 -16.04 -17.27
C LEU A 393 1.50 -17.02 -16.10
N LEU A 394 0.31 -17.28 -15.54
CA LEU A 394 0.14 -18.33 -14.54
C LEU A 394 0.26 -19.73 -15.19
N PRO A 395 0.67 -20.76 -14.42
CA PRO A 395 0.60 -22.15 -14.86
C PRO A 395 -0.81 -22.53 -15.32
N TYR A 396 -0.91 -23.45 -16.28
CA TYR A 396 -2.19 -23.78 -16.92
C TYR A 396 -3.25 -24.29 -15.94
N ASN A 397 -2.88 -25.23 -15.07
CA ASN A 397 -3.74 -25.75 -14.00
C ASN A 397 -4.23 -24.64 -13.07
N VAL A 398 -3.33 -23.73 -12.67
CA VAL A 398 -3.69 -22.57 -11.84
C VAL A 398 -4.72 -21.69 -12.56
N LYS A 399 -4.54 -21.42 -13.87
CA LYS A 399 -5.53 -20.64 -14.64
C LYS A 399 -6.91 -21.30 -14.66
N VAL A 400 -6.97 -22.62 -14.83
CA VAL A 400 -8.23 -23.37 -14.80
C VAL A 400 -8.93 -23.21 -13.44
N ASP A 401 -8.18 -23.33 -12.35
CA ASP A 401 -8.73 -23.19 -10.99
C ASP A 401 -9.17 -21.76 -10.69
N VAL A 402 -8.42 -20.75 -11.15
CA VAL A 402 -8.83 -19.34 -11.05
C VAL A 402 -10.14 -19.09 -11.78
N GLU A 403 -10.31 -19.61 -13.00
CA GLU A 403 -11.56 -19.45 -13.75
C GLU A 403 -12.73 -20.17 -13.06
N SER A 404 -12.49 -21.32 -12.45
CA SER A 404 -13.49 -22.01 -11.60
C SER A 404 -13.88 -21.15 -10.39
N GLN A 405 -12.90 -20.53 -9.72
CA GLN A 405 -13.11 -19.63 -8.60
C GLN A 405 -13.85 -18.35 -9.02
N ARG A 406 -13.54 -17.77 -10.19
CA ARG A 406 -14.28 -16.66 -10.81
C ARG A 406 -15.75 -17.02 -11.04
N ALA A 407 -16.00 -18.19 -11.63
CA ALA A 407 -17.36 -18.66 -11.84
C ALA A 407 -18.11 -18.88 -10.52
N LYS A 408 -17.44 -19.39 -9.48
CA LYS A 408 -18.02 -19.51 -8.13
C LYS A 408 -18.37 -18.16 -7.54
N PHE A 409 -17.45 -17.19 -7.59
CA PHE A 409 -17.69 -15.83 -7.09
C PHE A 409 -18.90 -15.19 -7.78
N GLU A 410 -19.01 -15.29 -9.11
CA GLU A 410 -20.13 -14.69 -9.85
C GLU A 410 -21.48 -15.37 -9.52
N ARG A 411 -21.49 -16.70 -9.34
CA ARG A 411 -22.68 -17.41 -8.84
C ARG A 411 -23.06 -16.92 -7.43
N ASP A 412 -22.09 -16.81 -6.54
CA ASP A 412 -22.29 -16.40 -5.15
C ASP A 412 -22.84 -14.97 -5.08
N TYR A 413 -22.25 -14.04 -5.84
CA TYR A 413 -22.65 -12.64 -5.93
C TYR A 413 -24.04 -12.49 -6.55
N THR A 414 -24.35 -13.23 -7.61
CA THR A 414 -25.68 -13.24 -8.23
C THR A 414 -26.74 -13.75 -7.24
N GLY A 415 -26.42 -14.78 -6.45
CA GLY A 415 -27.30 -15.28 -5.39
C GLY A 415 -27.60 -14.21 -4.34
N ILE A 416 -26.59 -13.46 -3.90
CA ILE A 416 -26.75 -12.37 -2.92
C ILE A 416 -27.48 -11.17 -3.51
N LYS A 417 -27.28 -10.82 -4.78
CA LYS A 417 -28.10 -9.79 -5.43
C LYS A 417 -29.58 -10.16 -5.42
N LYS A 418 -29.91 -11.39 -5.84
CA LYS A 418 -31.30 -11.90 -5.81
C LYS A 418 -31.90 -11.91 -4.41
N PHE A 419 -31.10 -12.14 -3.37
CA PHE A 419 -31.53 -12.08 -1.97
C PHE A 419 -31.91 -10.67 -1.51
N LEU A 420 -31.21 -9.68 -2.04
CA LEU A 420 -31.38 -8.28 -1.69
C LEU A 420 -32.44 -7.59 -2.57
N ASP A 421 -32.94 -8.27 -3.60
CA ASP A 421 -34.07 -7.81 -4.39
C ASP A 421 -35.29 -7.62 -3.47
N GLY A 422 -35.85 -6.40 -3.47
CA GLY A 422 -36.90 -5.98 -2.53
C GLY A 422 -36.39 -5.34 -1.23
N LYS A 423 -35.08 -5.18 -1.04
CA LYS A 423 -34.45 -4.43 0.06
C LYS A 423 -33.54 -3.30 -0.48
N PRO A 424 -34.10 -2.29 -1.17
CA PRO A 424 -33.32 -1.29 -1.90
C PRO A 424 -32.33 -0.50 -1.02
N ASP A 425 -32.70 -0.25 0.25
CA ASP A 425 -31.86 0.47 1.22
C ASP A 425 -30.57 -0.27 1.58
N VAL A 426 -30.55 -1.59 1.44
CA VAL A 426 -29.38 -2.44 1.70
C VAL A 426 -28.65 -2.73 0.41
N GLN A 427 -29.39 -3.04 -0.67
CA GLN A 427 -28.84 -3.35 -1.98
C GLN A 427 -28.00 -2.19 -2.55
N SER A 428 -28.48 -0.95 -2.42
CA SER A 428 -27.77 0.26 -2.87
C SER A 428 -26.45 0.52 -2.15
N LYS A 429 -26.21 -0.15 -1.00
CA LYS A 429 -25.01 0.04 -0.17
C LYS A 429 -23.90 -0.97 -0.43
N ILE A 430 -24.14 -1.99 -1.27
CA ILE A 430 -23.20 -3.07 -1.54
C ILE A 430 -22.82 -3.07 -3.01
N SER A 431 -21.59 -2.67 -3.31
CA SER A 431 -21.03 -2.80 -4.65
C SER A 431 -20.50 -4.21 -4.93
N ARG A 432 -20.10 -4.48 -6.18
CA ARG A 432 -19.44 -5.76 -6.52
C ARG A 432 -18.10 -5.88 -5.82
N GLU A 433 -17.38 -4.77 -5.70
CA GLU A 433 -16.09 -4.66 -5.04
C GLU A 433 -16.23 -4.88 -3.53
N ASP A 434 -17.27 -4.34 -2.90
CA ASP A 434 -17.59 -4.63 -1.49
C ASP A 434 -17.81 -6.13 -1.28
N TYR A 435 -18.57 -6.77 -2.19
CA TYR A 435 -18.80 -8.21 -2.11
C TYR A 435 -17.55 -9.04 -2.35
N LEU A 436 -16.71 -8.65 -3.33
CA LEU A 436 -15.42 -9.27 -3.58
C LEU A 436 -14.52 -9.22 -2.35
N TRP A 437 -14.44 -8.07 -1.69
CA TRP A 437 -13.67 -7.90 -0.45
C TRP A 437 -14.18 -8.82 0.67
N GLY A 438 -15.50 -8.84 0.93
CA GLY A 438 -16.08 -9.72 1.95
C GLY A 438 -15.89 -11.20 1.63
N TRP A 439 -16.03 -11.57 0.35
CA TRP A 439 -15.84 -12.94 -0.14
C TRP A 439 -14.40 -13.41 0.07
N LEU A 440 -13.40 -12.60 -0.32
CA LEU A 440 -11.99 -12.91 -0.12
C LEU A 440 -11.57 -12.88 1.36
N CYS A 441 -12.17 -12.03 2.19
CA CYS A 441 -11.98 -12.08 3.64
C CYS A 441 -12.39 -13.44 4.21
N VAL A 442 -13.53 -13.99 3.79
CA VAL A 442 -13.98 -15.30 4.24
C VAL A 442 -13.07 -16.40 3.70
N ASN A 443 -12.81 -16.38 2.40
CA ASN A 443 -11.99 -17.39 1.72
C ASN A 443 -10.61 -17.56 2.38
N THR A 444 -9.95 -16.43 2.68
CA THR A 444 -8.57 -16.42 3.19
C THR A 444 -8.44 -16.64 4.69
N ARG A 445 -9.54 -16.66 5.46
CA ARG A 445 -9.50 -16.63 6.95
C ARG A 445 -10.43 -17.61 7.64
N CYS A 446 -11.29 -18.29 6.88
CA CYS A 446 -12.17 -19.26 7.50
C CYS A 446 -11.39 -20.49 7.98
N ILE A 447 -11.84 -21.04 9.09
CA ILE A 447 -11.38 -22.32 9.63
C ILE A 447 -12.47 -23.36 9.46
N TYR A 448 -12.07 -24.62 9.38
CA TYR A 448 -13.02 -25.72 9.45
C TYR A 448 -13.63 -25.82 10.85
N LEU A 449 -14.96 -25.84 10.91
CA LEU A 449 -15.72 -26.05 12.14
C LEU A 449 -17.04 -26.75 11.79
N GLU A 450 -17.22 -27.97 12.29
CA GLU A 450 -18.49 -28.67 12.15
C GLU A 450 -19.63 -27.89 12.83
N THR A 451 -20.71 -27.65 12.10
CA THR A 451 -21.90 -26.96 12.60
C THR A 451 -23.08 -27.92 12.63
N LYS A 452 -24.06 -27.69 13.51
CA LYS A 452 -25.19 -28.63 13.67
C LYS A 452 -26.28 -28.44 12.61
N SER A 453 -26.28 -27.31 11.90
CA SER A 453 -27.41 -26.91 11.05
C SER A 453 -27.29 -27.31 9.58
N SER A 454 -26.12 -27.75 9.12
CA SER A 454 -25.91 -28.19 7.74
C SER A 454 -25.28 -29.57 7.72
N TYR A 455 -25.76 -30.40 6.80
CA TYR A 455 -25.12 -31.68 6.45
C TYR A 455 -24.12 -31.49 5.29
N ASP A 456 -24.10 -30.30 4.66
CA ASP A 456 -23.12 -29.98 3.62
C ASP A 456 -21.80 -29.57 4.29
N VAL A 457 -20.76 -30.36 4.05
CA VAL A 457 -19.41 -30.12 4.56
C VAL A 457 -18.89 -28.73 4.15
N LYS A 458 -19.37 -28.17 3.04
CA LYS A 458 -18.99 -26.81 2.58
C LYS A 458 -19.48 -25.69 3.50
N ASP A 459 -20.47 -25.98 4.35
CA ASP A 459 -20.96 -25.04 5.35
C ASP A 459 -20.26 -25.18 6.70
N HIS A 460 -19.34 -26.13 6.85
CA HIS A 460 -18.55 -26.34 8.07
C HIS A 460 -17.37 -25.36 8.15
N ILE A 461 -17.67 -24.07 8.07
CA ILE A 461 -16.67 -23.00 8.18
C ILE A 461 -17.03 -21.98 9.26
N ALA A 462 -16.01 -21.37 9.83
CA ALA A 462 -16.14 -20.29 10.79
C ALA A 462 -15.06 -19.22 10.56
N ILE A 463 -15.38 -17.96 10.82
CA ILE A 463 -14.37 -16.93 11.05
C ILE A 463 -14.11 -16.86 12.56
N ALA A 464 -12.84 -16.96 12.94
CA ALA A 464 -12.40 -16.97 14.33
C ALA A 464 -11.53 -15.73 14.61
N PRO A 465 -12.13 -14.59 15.03
CA PRO A 465 -11.38 -13.38 15.35
C PRO A 465 -10.23 -13.66 16.32
N PHE A 466 -9.08 -13.03 16.08
CA PHE A 466 -7.82 -13.21 16.81
C PHE A 466 -6.99 -14.42 16.35
N LEU A 467 -7.64 -15.54 16.04
CA LEU A 467 -6.97 -16.74 15.52
C LEU A 467 -6.44 -16.50 14.12
N ASP A 468 -7.24 -15.84 13.30
CA ASP A 468 -6.99 -15.53 11.89
C ASP A 468 -5.81 -14.58 11.61
N PHE A 469 -5.11 -14.12 12.65
CA PHE A 469 -3.84 -13.40 12.53
C PHE A 469 -2.60 -14.30 12.60
N LEU A 470 -2.74 -15.59 12.93
CA LEU A 470 -1.65 -16.56 12.93
C LEU A 470 -1.30 -16.95 11.49
N ASN A 471 -0.07 -16.71 11.07
CA ASN A 471 0.39 -17.04 9.73
C ASN A 471 0.69 -18.54 9.56
N HIS A 472 0.81 -18.96 8.30
CA HIS A 472 1.10 -20.33 7.91
C HIS A 472 2.59 -20.67 7.95
N SER A 473 2.91 -21.89 8.39
CA SER A 473 4.17 -22.58 8.08
C SER A 473 3.92 -24.09 7.95
N HIS A 474 4.45 -24.71 6.90
CA HIS A 474 4.37 -26.16 6.71
C HIS A 474 5.13 -26.95 7.79
N GLU A 475 6.07 -26.32 8.50
CA GLU A 475 6.84 -26.95 9.58
C GLU A 475 6.11 -26.92 10.92
N SER A 476 5.10 -26.05 11.07
CA SER A 476 4.36 -25.93 12.31
C SER A 476 3.53 -27.19 12.55
N LYS A 477 3.62 -27.73 13.76
CA LYS A 477 2.81 -28.88 14.19
C LYS A 477 1.81 -28.39 15.23
N ILE A 478 0.53 -28.55 14.93
CA ILE A 478 -0.55 -28.10 15.80
C ILE A 478 -1.65 -29.15 15.93
N LYS A 479 -2.44 -29.04 16.99
CA LYS A 479 -3.74 -29.70 17.13
C LYS A 479 -4.81 -28.61 17.26
N GLY A 480 -5.63 -28.43 16.23
CA GLY A 480 -6.76 -27.51 16.23
C GLY A 480 -8.07 -28.29 16.33
N GLU A 481 -8.88 -28.03 17.35
CA GLU A 481 -10.17 -28.73 17.53
C GLU A 481 -11.17 -27.88 18.31
N PHE A 482 -12.46 -28.18 18.14
CA PHE A 482 -13.50 -27.60 18.99
C PHE A 482 -13.67 -28.44 20.26
N ASN A 483 -13.30 -27.87 21.40
CA ASN A 483 -13.44 -28.50 22.70
C ASN A 483 -14.87 -28.33 23.23
N HIS A 484 -15.64 -29.43 23.23
CA HIS A 484 -17.04 -29.42 23.68
C HIS A 484 -17.20 -29.16 25.18
N MET A 485 -16.17 -29.40 26.00
CA MET A 485 -16.22 -29.13 27.44
C MET A 485 -16.04 -27.64 27.73
N THR A 486 -15.05 -27.00 27.11
CA THR A 486 -14.77 -25.56 27.28
C THR A 486 -15.62 -24.68 26.37
N GLN A 487 -16.33 -25.26 25.39
CA GLN A 487 -17.06 -24.55 24.33
C GLN A 487 -16.17 -23.56 23.57
N CYS A 488 -14.92 -23.93 23.32
CA CYS A 488 -13.92 -23.12 22.64
C CYS A 488 -13.31 -23.87 21.45
N TYR A 489 -12.94 -23.14 20.40
CA TYR A 489 -12.00 -23.64 19.39
C TYR A 489 -10.58 -23.38 19.89
N GLU A 490 -9.82 -24.45 20.09
CA GLU A 490 -8.51 -24.41 20.74
C GLU A 490 -7.42 -24.83 19.75
N ILE A 491 -6.31 -24.09 19.73
CA ILE A 491 -5.09 -24.53 19.05
C ILE A 491 -4.02 -24.81 20.09
N THR A 492 -3.60 -26.07 20.12
CA THR A 492 -2.44 -26.53 20.87
C THR A 492 -1.23 -26.60 19.93
N THR A 493 -0.12 -25.97 20.30
CA THR A 493 1.11 -26.07 19.50
C THR A 493 1.95 -27.25 19.96
N LEU A 494 2.57 -27.98 19.03
CA LEU A 494 3.59 -29.00 19.30
C LEU A 494 5.00 -28.47 18.98
N THR A 495 5.10 -27.21 18.54
CA THR A 495 6.37 -26.52 18.25
C THR A 495 6.63 -25.48 19.35
N PRO A 496 7.79 -25.49 20.02
CA PRO A 496 8.11 -24.48 21.02
C PRO A 496 8.48 -23.14 20.38
N TYR A 497 8.15 -22.03 21.04
CA TYR A 497 8.48 -20.66 20.60
C TYR A 497 9.16 -19.87 21.70
N LYS A 498 10.21 -19.10 21.37
CA LYS A 498 10.80 -18.13 22.31
C LYS A 498 10.01 -16.83 22.29
N LYS A 499 10.06 -16.09 23.40
CA LYS A 499 9.56 -14.72 23.46
C LYS A 499 10.13 -13.90 22.29
N GLY A 500 9.26 -13.16 21.59
CA GLY A 500 9.62 -12.33 20.45
C GLY A 500 9.61 -13.07 19.10
N ASN A 501 9.43 -14.39 19.07
CA ASN A 501 9.27 -15.11 17.80
C ASN A 501 7.84 -15.02 17.27
N GLN A 502 7.71 -15.04 15.94
CA GLN A 502 6.43 -15.27 15.29
C GLN A 502 5.93 -16.67 15.61
N VAL A 503 4.65 -16.78 15.94
CA VAL A 503 3.94 -18.04 16.16
C VAL A 503 3.19 -18.38 14.89
N PHE A 504 3.37 -19.60 14.39
CA PHE A 504 2.77 -20.08 13.16
C PHE A 504 1.81 -21.22 13.45
N ILE A 505 0.80 -21.35 12.60
CA ILE A 505 -0.04 -22.56 12.52
C ILE A 505 0.17 -23.21 11.15
N ASN A 506 -0.30 -24.44 11.02
CA ASN A 506 -0.33 -25.12 9.72
C ASN A 506 -1.79 -25.10 9.23
N TYR A 507 -1.98 -24.57 8.02
CA TYR A 507 -3.32 -24.45 7.41
C TYR A 507 -3.77 -25.77 6.75
N GLY A 508 -2.84 -26.70 6.55
CA GLY A 508 -3.05 -27.97 5.89
C GLY A 508 -1.86 -28.32 4.96
N PRO A 509 -1.75 -29.60 4.54
CA PRO A 509 -0.71 -30.08 3.64
C PRO A 509 -0.99 -29.65 2.19
N HIS A 510 -0.92 -28.35 1.94
CA HIS A 510 -1.28 -27.73 0.67
C HIS A 510 -0.05 -27.36 -0.16
N ASP A 511 -0.13 -27.58 -1.47
CA ASP A 511 0.85 -27.07 -2.42
C ASP A 511 0.69 -25.55 -2.63
N ASN A 512 1.69 -24.92 -3.23
CA ASN A 512 1.70 -23.49 -3.43
C ASN A 512 0.62 -22.96 -4.39
N PHE A 513 0.07 -23.77 -5.30
CA PHE A 513 -1.06 -23.35 -6.13
C PHE A 513 -2.31 -23.17 -5.26
N PHE A 514 -2.61 -24.16 -4.41
CA PHE A 514 -3.71 -24.05 -3.46
C PHE A 514 -3.50 -22.88 -2.49
N ILE A 515 -2.28 -22.73 -1.94
CA ILE A 515 -2.01 -21.64 -0.99
C ILE A 515 -2.20 -20.26 -1.64
N LEU A 516 -1.73 -20.08 -2.87
CA LEU A 516 -1.91 -18.83 -3.60
C LEU A 516 -3.39 -18.55 -3.88
N MET A 517 -4.11 -19.57 -4.33
CA MET A 517 -5.53 -19.51 -4.69
C MET A 517 -6.43 -19.17 -3.51
N GLU A 518 -6.18 -19.78 -2.36
CA GLU A 518 -7.07 -19.70 -1.20
C GLU A 518 -6.65 -18.63 -0.20
N TYR A 519 -5.34 -18.36 -0.08
CA TYR A 519 -4.78 -17.45 0.93
C TYR A 519 -3.93 -16.29 0.36
N GLY A 520 -3.57 -16.30 -0.92
CA GLY A 520 -2.91 -15.18 -1.58
C GLY A 520 -1.40 -15.08 -1.37
N PHE A 521 -0.74 -16.16 -0.97
CA PHE A 521 0.71 -16.18 -0.82
C PHE A 521 1.35 -17.47 -1.33
N VAL A 522 2.67 -17.47 -1.45
CA VAL A 522 3.48 -18.63 -1.85
C VAL A 522 4.64 -18.73 -0.88
N ILE A 523 4.99 -19.94 -0.43
CA ILE A 523 6.12 -20.16 0.46
C ILE A 523 7.25 -20.89 -0.27
N PRO A 524 8.52 -20.55 -0.01
CA PRO A 524 9.65 -21.24 -0.62
C PRO A 524 9.79 -22.67 -0.05
N ASN A 525 10.34 -23.59 -0.83
CA ASN A 525 10.68 -24.96 -0.40
C ASN A 525 9.48 -25.74 0.18
N ASN A 526 8.27 -25.51 -0.32
CA ASN A 526 7.08 -26.20 0.16
C ASN A 526 7.14 -27.70 -0.25
N PRO A 527 7.21 -28.65 0.72
CA PRO A 527 7.34 -30.07 0.41
C PRO A 527 6.11 -30.67 -0.28
N TYR A 528 4.97 -29.96 -0.26
CA TYR A 528 3.75 -30.41 -0.90
C TYR A 528 3.64 -30.03 -2.38
N ASN A 529 4.56 -29.20 -2.89
CA ASN A 529 4.57 -28.76 -4.29
C ASN A 529 4.68 -29.95 -5.26
N TYR A 530 4.00 -29.81 -6.39
CA TYR A 530 4.05 -30.76 -7.50
C TYR A 530 3.87 -30.03 -8.83
N VAL A 531 4.25 -30.68 -9.93
CA VAL A 531 3.96 -30.25 -11.30
C VAL A 531 2.98 -31.24 -11.92
N SER A 532 1.83 -30.76 -12.40
CA SER A 532 0.93 -31.56 -13.24
C SER A 532 1.42 -31.57 -14.69
N LEU A 533 1.43 -32.75 -15.29
CA LEU A 533 1.74 -33.00 -16.70
C LEU A 533 0.51 -33.45 -17.49
N ASP A 534 -0.71 -33.27 -16.95
CA ASP A 534 -1.93 -33.73 -17.60
C ASP A 534 -2.06 -33.17 -19.02
N LYS A 535 -1.83 -31.87 -19.17
CA LYS A 535 -1.90 -31.20 -20.47
C LYS A 535 -0.89 -31.78 -21.46
N GLU A 536 0.39 -31.85 -21.07
CA GLU A 536 1.46 -32.38 -21.90
C GLU A 536 1.21 -33.85 -22.29
N PHE A 537 0.71 -34.65 -21.35
CA PHE A 537 0.36 -36.06 -21.59
C PHE A 537 -0.77 -36.21 -22.61
N PHE A 538 -1.81 -35.37 -22.54
CA PHE A 538 -2.92 -35.44 -23.49
C PHE A 538 -2.57 -34.82 -24.85
N GLU A 539 -1.61 -33.91 -24.93
CA GLU A 539 -1.22 -33.25 -26.19
C GLU A 539 -0.15 -34.03 -26.97
N ILE A 540 0.62 -34.90 -26.32
CA ILE A 540 1.71 -35.61 -26.99
C ILE A 540 1.23 -36.70 -27.95
N SER A 541 1.85 -36.75 -29.13
CA SER A 541 1.61 -37.75 -30.16
C SER A 541 2.63 -38.88 -30.11
N PHE A 542 2.16 -40.11 -30.28
CA PHE A 542 3.00 -41.31 -30.34
C PHE A 542 2.99 -41.92 -31.76
N PRO A 543 4.15 -42.33 -32.31
CA PRO A 543 4.22 -43.00 -33.60
C PRO A 543 3.35 -44.27 -33.64
N GLY A 544 2.55 -44.40 -34.70
CA GLY A 544 1.66 -45.55 -34.88
C GLY A 544 0.37 -45.50 -34.07
N GLU A 545 0.13 -44.43 -33.30
CA GLU A 545 -1.11 -44.24 -32.55
C GLU A 545 -2.10 -43.37 -33.34
N SER A 546 -3.11 -43.99 -33.94
CA SER A 546 -4.23 -43.25 -34.54
C SER A 546 -5.15 -42.65 -33.47
N GLU A 547 -6.01 -41.70 -33.84
CA GLU A 547 -6.95 -41.09 -32.89
C GLU A 547 -7.91 -42.12 -32.26
N LEU A 548 -8.33 -43.12 -33.03
CA LEU A 548 -9.16 -44.22 -32.55
C LEU A 548 -8.45 -45.03 -31.45
N ILE A 549 -7.21 -45.47 -31.74
CA ILE A 549 -6.39 -46.25 -30.79
C ILE A 549 -6.08 -45.43 -29.54
N ARG A 550 -5.79 -44.13 -29.72
CA ARG A 550 -5.59 -43.19 -28.63
C ARG A 550 -6.81 -43.17 -27.71
N GLN A 551 -8.01 -43.04 -28.25
CA GLN A 551 -9.23 -43.00 -27.47
C GLN A 551 -9.46 -44.32 -26.71
N GLU A 552 -9.28 -45.47 -27.36
CA GLU A 552 -9.38 -46.79 -26.71
C GLU A 552 -8.43 -46.94 -25.52
N LYS A 553 -7.17 -46.51 -25.67
CA LYS A 553 -6.20 -46.50 -24.57
C LYS A 553 -6.60 -45.55 -23.45
N LEU A 554 -7.13 -44.37 -23.76
CA LEU A 554 -7.61 -43.41 -22.76
C LEU A 554 -8.81 -43.97 -21.99
N ASP A 555 -9.73 -44.64 -22.67
CA ASP A 555 -10.89 -45.30 -22.05
C ASP A 555 -10.43 -46.44 -21.14
N LEU A 556 -9.42 -47.22 -21.54
CA LEU A 556 -8.79 -48.21 -20.67
C LEU A 556 -8.20 -47.57 -19.40
N LEU A 557 -7.50 -46.44 -19.52
CA LEU A 557 -7.01 -45.72 -18.33
C LEU A 557 -8.15 -45.27 -17.44
N PHE A 558 -9.22 -44.73 -18.03
CA PHE A 558 -10.39 -44.26 -17.29
C PHE A 558 -11.05 -45.41 -16.51
N HIS A 559 -11.35 -46.52 -17.19
CA HIS A 559 -12.01 -47.68 -16.58
C HIS A 559 -11.18 -48.39 -15.51
N ASN A 560 -9.85 -48.29 -15.57
CA ASN A 560 -8.96 -48.86 -14.55
C ASN A 560 -8.53 -47.81 -13.50
N GLY A 561 -9.04 -46.59 -13.55
CA GLY A 561 -8.78 -45.55 -12.56
C GLY A 561 -7.43 -44.86 -12.69
N PHE A 562 -6.76 -44.94 -13.85
CA PHE A 562 -5.45 -44.35 -14.15
C PHE A 562 -5.50 -43.12 -15.06
N TYR A 563 -6.69 -42.59 -15.37
CA TYR A 563 -6.86 -41.38 -16.17
C TYR A 563 -6.57 -40.11 -15.35
N GLY A 564 -5.62 -39.29 -15.81
CA GLY A 564 -5.26 -38.00 -15.22
C GLY A 564 -4.55 -38.08 -13.86
N ASP A 565 -4.34 -36.93 -13.24
CA ASP A 565 -3.54 -36.78 -12.01
C ASP A 565 -2.09 -37.24 -12.21
N TYR A 566 -1.54 -36.83 -13.36
CA TYR A 566 -0.17 -37.12 -13.74
C TYR A 566 0.78 -36.09 -13.14
N CYS A 567 1.25 -36.37 -11.93
CA CYS A 567 2.01 -35.42 -11.14
C CYS A 567 3.49 -35.83 -11.00
N LEU A 568 4.34 -34.81 -10.84
CA LEU A 568 5.76 -34.91 -10.48
C LEU A 568 6.01 -34.18 -9.17
N ARG A 569 6.84 -34.76 -8.30
CA ARG A 569 7.37 -34.11 -7.09
C ARG A 569 8.89 -34.14 -7.15
N ILE A 570 9.53 -33.42 -6.22
CA ILE A 570 10.99 -33.50 -6.11
C ILE A 570 11.39 -34.95 -5.88
N SER A 571 12.27 -35.44 -6.74
CA SER A 571 12.75 -36.82 -6.73
C SER A 571 11.69 -37.94 -6.84
N GLU A 572 10.47 -37.65 -7.31
CA GLU A 572 9.39 -38.65 -7.38
C GLU A 572 8.52 -38.47 -8.63
N ILE A 573 8.20 -39.58 -9.28
CA ILE A 573 7.36 -39.65 -10.48
C ILE A 573 6.11 -40.44 -10.11
N SER A 574 4.92 -39.88 -10.37
CA SER A 574 3.68 -40.57 -10.02
C SER A 574 3.56 -41.92 -10.75
N PHE A 575 3.20 -42.96 -10.01
CA PHE A 575 2.93 -44.30 -10.56
C PHE A 575 1.82 -44.27 -11.63
N ARG A 576 0.86 -43.34 -11.49
CA ARG A 576 -0.20 -43.11 -12.46
C ARG A 576 0.35 -42.72 -13.83
N LEU A 577 1.27 -41.76 -13.86
CA LEU A 577 1.91 -41.30 -15.10
C LEU A 577 2.73 -42.41 -15.76
N LEU A 578 3.52 -43.16 -14.98
CA LEU A 578 4.30 -44.28 -15.52
C LEU A 578 3.39 -45.34 -16.14
N THR A 579 2.33 -45.74 -15.42
CA THR A 579 1.35 -46.71 -15.89
C THR A 579 0.64 -46.24 -17.17
N ALA A 580 0.27 -44.97 -17.21
CA ALA A 580 -0.41 -44.38 -18.35
C ALA A 580 0.49 -44.31 -19.58
N LEU A 581 1.75 -43.89 -19.41
CA LEU A 581 2.72 -43.84 -20.51
C LEU A 581 3.07 -45.23 -21.04
N ARG A 582 3.22 -46.24 -20.17
CA ARG A 582 3.41 -47.64 -20.59
C ARG A 582 2.33 -48.12 -21.56
N LEU A 583 1.06 -47.74 -21.33
CA LEU A 583 -0.04 -48.06 -22.24
C LEU A 583 0.02 -47.24 -23.53
N ARG A 584 0.23 -45.92 -23.43
CA ARG A 584 0.27 -45.00 -24.58
C ARG A 584 1.35 -45.38 -25.58
N VAL A 585 2.55 -45.74 -25.12
CA VAL A 585 3.69 -46.09 -25.98
C VAL A 585 3.61 -47.49 -26.63
N LEU A 586 2.54 -48.28 -26.40
CA LEU A 586 2.35 -49.56 -27.09
C LEU A 586 2.08 -49.35 -28.58
N GLN A 587 3.01 -49.78 -29.43
CA GLN A 587 2.95 -49.62 -30.89
C GLN A 587 2.02 -50.62 -31.61
N ARG A 588 1.83 -51.81 -31.05
CA ARG A 588 0.93 -52.85 -31.61
C ARG A 588 -0.32 -52.94 -30.74
N PHE A 589 -1.34 -52.14 -31.07
CA PHE A 589 -2.60 -52.09 -30.34
C PHE A 589 -3.75 -52.16 -31.35
N ASP A 590 -4.40 -53.32 -31.42
CA ASP A 590 -5.61 -53.58 -32.19
C ASP A 590 -6.55 -54.44 -31.33
N ASP A 591 -7.58 -53.82 -30.75
CA ASP A 591 -8.48 -54.47 -29.79
C ASP A 591 -9.22 -55.71 -30.37
N SER A 592 -9.22 -55.89 -31.69
CA SER A 592 -9.81 -57.05 -32.37
C SER A 592 -8.91 -58.29 -32.42
N VAL A 593 -7.65 -58.19 -31.99
CA VAL A 593 -6.63 -59.24 -32.14
C VAL A 593 -6.26 -59.88 -30.79
N LEU A 594 -6.19 -61.21 -30.76
CA LEU A 594 -5.85 -62.00 -29.56
C LEU A 594 -4.50 -61.59 -28.92
N GLU A 595 -3.54 -61.15 -29.75
CA GLU A 595 -2.23 -60.65 -29.30
C GLU A 595 -2.36 -59.37 -28.44
N THR A 596 -3.27 -58.46 -28.80
CA THR A 596 -3.51 -57.22 -28.05
C THR A 596 -4.08 -57.53 -26.68
N GLN A 597 -5.01 -58.48 -26.56
CA GLN A 597 -5.52 -58.92 -25.26
C GLN A 597 -4.41 -59.47 -24.36
N GLY A 598 -3.43 -60.18 -24.94
CA GLY A 598 -2.24 -60.65 -24.24
C GLY A 598 -1.36 -59.51 -23.71
N ILE A 599 -1.13 -58.46 -24.53
CA ILE A 599 -0.32 -57.30 -24.14
C ILE A 599 -1.04 -56.41 -23.13
N VAL A 600 -2.35 -56.18 -23.29
CA VAL A 600 -3.18 -55.46 -22.32
C VAL A 600 -3.19 -56.20 -20.98
N ARG A 601 -3.23 -57.54 -20.98
CA ARG A 601 -3.07 -58.33 -19.75
C ARG A 601 -1.71 -58.12 -19.10
N LYS A 602 -0.61 -58.07 -19.87
CA LYS A 602 0.72 -57.73 -19.33
C LYS A 602 0.75 -56.33 -18.73
N TRP A 603 0.13 -55.34 -19.38
CA TRP A 603 -0.02 -54.01 -18.78
C TRP A 603 -0.82 -54.05 -17.47
N LYS A 604 -1.95 -54.76 -17.41
CA LYS A 604 -2.71 -54.95 -16.17
C LYS A 604 -1.92 -55.68 -15.08
N ASN A 605 -1.01 -56.58 -15.46
CA ASN A 605 -0.09 -57.20 -14.50
C ASN A 605 0.87 -56.17 -13.88
N THR A 606 1.27 -55.12 -14.63
CA THR A 606 2.07 -54.02 -14.06
C THR A 606 1.30 -53.17 -13.06
N ILE A 607 0.00 -52.95 -13.30
CA ILE A 607 -0.89 -52.25 -12.36
C ILE A 607 -1.03 -53.02 -11.04
N THR A 608 -1.14 -54.34 -11.13
CA THR A 608 -1.36 -55.23 -9.98
C THR A 608 -0.08 -55.64 -9.26
N GLY A 609 1.09 -55.23 -9.78
CA GLY A 609 2.40 -55.62 -9.24
C GLY A 609 2.81 -57.07 -9.53
N LEU A 610 2.08 -57.79 -10.39
CA LEU A 610 2.44 -59.15 -10.82
C LEU A 610 3.70 -59.17 -11.70
N THR A 611 3.98 -58.05 -12.39
CA THR A 611 5.19 -57.85 -13.20
C THR A 611 5.64 -56.40 -13.07
N GLU A 612 6.95 -56.13 -13.03
CA GLU A 612 7.45 -54.74 -12.92
C GLU A 612 7.30 -53.93 -14.22
N ILE A 613 7.53 -54.59 -15.37
CA ILE A 613 7.50 -53.99 -16.71
C ILE A 613 6.68 -54.84 -17.69
N ILE A 614 6.22 -54.25 -18.79
CA ILE A 614 5.54 -54.99 -19.87
C ILE A 614 6.57 -55.80 -20.68
N ASN A 615 7.60 -55.10 -21.18
CA ASN A 615 8.78 -55.62 -21.87
C ASN A 615 9.85 -54.51 -21.94
N PRO A 616 11.14 -54.84 -22.20
CA PRO A 616 12.23 -53.86 -22.20
C PRO A 616 12.06 -52.70 -23.21
N GLU A 617 11.55 -52.97 -24.40
CA GLU A 617 11.37 -51.94 -25.43
C GLU A 617 10.27 -50.94 -25.07
N ASN A 618 9.17 -51.41 -24.49
CA ASN A 618 8.11 -50.54 -23.97
C ASN A 618 8.62 -49.65 -22.84
N GLU A 619 9.41 -50.20 -21.93
CA GLU A 619 9.98 -49.44 -20.81
C GLU A 619 10.95 -48.37 -21.30
N ARG A 620 11.80 -48.71 -22.29
CA ARG A 620 12.68 -47.76 -22.99
C ARG A 620 11.91 -46.60 -23.60
N LEU A 621 10.86 -46.90 -24.37
CA LEU A 621 10.03 -45.88 -25.01
C LEU A 621 9.29 -45.04 -23.97
N MET A 622 8.78 -45.65 -22.90
CA MET A 622 8.12 -44.94 -21.80
C MET A 622 9.05 -43.88 -21.20
N TYR A 623 10.27 -44.23 -20.80
CA TYR A 623 11.23 -43.27 -20.25
C TYR A 623 11.68 -42.21 -21.26
N PHE A 624 11.82 -42.58 -22.54
CA PHE A 624 12.12 -41.62 -23.61
C PHE A 624 11.03 -40.55 -23.72
N TYR A 625 9.77 -40.95 -23.80
CA TYR A 625 8.65 -40.02 -23.90
C TYR A 625 8.40 -39.24 -22.62
N LEU A 626 8.61 -39.86 -21.44
CA LEU A 626 8.55 -39.16 -20.16
C LEU A 626 9.58 -38.04 -20.10
N LYS A 627 10.83 -38.31 -20.49
CA LYS A 627 11.89 -37.30 -20.58
C LYS A 627 11.50 -36.17 -21.54
N LEU A 628 11.00 -36.50 -22.73
CA LEU A 628 10.56 -35.52 -23.72
C LEU A 628 9.44 -34.62 -23.18
N ILE A 629 8.46 -35.19 -22.48
CA ILE A 629 7.38 -34.43 -21.82
C ILE A 629 7.96 -33.48 -20.76
N CYS A 630 8.86 -33.97 -19.91
CA CYS A 630 9.48 -33.17 -18.86
C CYS A 630 10.33 -32.03 -19.42
N GLU A 631 11.14 -32.29 -20.44
CA GLU A 631 11.98 -31.28 -21.11
C GLU A 631 11.13 -30.20 -21.79
N ASN A 632 10.03 -30.58 -22.44
CA ASN A 632 9.08 -29.63 -23.01
C ASN A 632 8.40 -28.77 -21.92
N SER A 633 7.98 -29.37 -20.81
CA SER A 633 7.39 -28.65 -19.68
C SER A 633 8.40 -27.70 -19.01
N LEU A 634 9.67 -28.12 -18.93
CA LEU A 634 10.77 -27.31 -18.40
C LEU A 634 11.00 -26.07 -19.27
N LEU A 635 11.10 -26.25 -20.59
CA LEU A 635 11.26 -25.14 -21.53
C LEU A 635 10.10 -24.13 -21.45
N LYS A 636 8.85 -24.62 -21.34
CA LYS A 636 7.68 -23.75 -21.13
C LYS A 636 7.80 -22.95 -19.83
N SER A 637 8.20 -23.61 -18.75
CA SER A 637 8.35 -22.98 -17.42
C SER A 637 9.46 -21.92 -17.41
N GLU A 638 10.60 -22.20 -18.03
CA GLU A 638 11.71 -21.25 -18.18
C GLU A 638 11.32 -20.03 -19.03
N THR A 639 10.58 -20.26 -20.12
CA THR A 639 10.07 -19.19 -20.99
C THR A 639 9.09 -18.29 -20.25
N ALA A 640 8.17 -18.87 -19.47
CA ALA A 640 7.23 -18.10 -18.65
C ALA A 640 7.94 -17.28 -17.57
N LEU A 641 8.97 -17.84 -16.93
CA LEU A 641 9.78 -17.13 -15.95
C LEU A 641 10.55 -15.97 -16.58
N GLU A 642 11.09 -16.13 -17.79
CA GLU A 642 11.77 -15.06 -18.52
C GLU A 642 10.81 -13.92 -18.89
N ALA A 643 9.61 -14.25 -19.37
CA ALA A 643 8.57 -13.27 -19.66
C ALA A 643 8.20 -12.42 -18.42
N LEU A 644 8.23 -13.02 -17.23
CA LEU A 644 7.97 -12.31 -15.97
C LEU A 644 9.10 -11.34 -15.55
N LYS A 645 10.30 -11.43 -16.14
CA LYS A 645 11.41 -10.50 -15.86
C LYS A 645 11.23 -9.15 -16.54
N VAL A 646 10.43 -9.08 -17.62
CA VAL A 646 10.14 -7.85 -18.37
C VAL A 646 9.35 -6.84 -17.53
N PHE A 647 8.58 -7.32 -16.55
CA PHE A 647 7.81 -6.45 -15.67
C PHE A 647 8.72 -5.76 -14.65
N GLU A 648 8.85 -4.44 -14.78
CA GLU A 648 9.54 -3.59 -13.81
C GLU A 648 8.69 -3.40 -12.54
N GLY A 649 9.25 -3.74 -11.37
CA GLY A 649 8.65 -3.46 -10.08
C GLY A 649 8.55 -4.65 -9.13
N THR A 650 8.34 -4.35 -7.85
CA THR A 650 8.21 -5.32 -6.74
C THR A 650 6.74 -5.55 -6.38
N ASN A 651 5.92 -5.95 -7.35
CA ASN A 651 4.55 -6.36 -7.02
C ASN A 651 4.58 -7.77 -6.37
N VAL A 652 3.82 -7.94 -5.30
CA VAL A 652 3.69 -9.20 -4.56
C VAL A 652 3.17 -10.31 -5.48
N SER A 653 2.18 -10.00 -6.33
CA SER A 653 1.63 -10.95 -7.30
C SER A 653 2.67 -11.48 -8.29
N LEU A 654 3.53 -10.60 -8.82
CA LEU A 654 4.65 -10.99 -9.68
C LEU A 654 5.65 -11.88 -8.95
N SER A 655 5.94 -11.55 -7.68
CA SER A 655 6.92 -12.29 -6.87
C SER A 655 6.42 -13.72 -6.59
N HIS A 656 5.13 -13.87 -6.25
CA HIS A 656 4.50 -15.18 -6.06
C HIS A 656 4.47 -15.99 -7.35
N THR A 657 4.07 -15.40 -8.49
CA THR A 657 4.05 -16.11 -9.78
C THR A 657 5.45 -16.55 -10.20
N LYS A 658 6.49 -15.72 -9.97
CA LYS A 658 7.89 -16.11 -10.20
C LYS A 658 8.30 -17.32 -9.36
N LEU A 659 7.93 -17.33 -8.08
CA LEU A 659 8.27 -18.44 -7.18
C LEU A 659 7.59 -19.75 -7.60
N LEU A 660 6.34 -19.72 -8.08
CA LEU A 660 5.66 -20.91 -8.63
C LEU A 660 6.45 -21.55 -9.79
N TRP A 661 6.96 -20.73 -10.70
CA TRP A 661 7.74 -21.21 -11.83
C TRP A 661 9.12 -21.73 -11.43
N LEU A 662 9.79 -21.06 -10.48
CA LEU A 662 11.08 -21.52 -9.94
C LEU A 662 10.97 -22.90 -9.28
N GLU A 663 9.92 -23.12 -8.50
CA GLU A 663 9.64 -24.40 -7.85
C GLU A 663 9.34 -25.49 -8.90
N SER A 664 8.53 -25.16 -9.92
CA SER A 664 8.21 -26.08 -11.02
C SER A 664 9.46 -26.51 -11.80
N ILE A 665 10.35 -25.56 -12.12
CA ILE A 665 11.65 -25.81 -12.76
C ILE A 665 12.51 -26.73 -11.90
N THR A 666 12.54 -26.51 -10.59
CA THR A 666 13.32 -27.32 -9.65
C THR A 666 12.84 -28.78 -9.64
N ILE A 667 11.53 -28.99 -9.58
CA ILE A 667 10.91 -30.33 -9.64
C ILE A 667 11.23 -31.01 -10.97
N LEU A 668 11.03 -30.32 -12.10
CA LEU A 668 11.26 -30.87 -13.43
C LEU A 668 12.73 -31.27 -13.64
N ARG A 669 13.69 -30.43 -13.23
CA ARG A 669 15.12 -30.75 -13.34
C ARG A 669 15.51 -31.95 -12.47
N SER A 670 14.97 -32.03 -11.26
CA SER A 670 15.19 -33.18 -10.36
C SER A 670 14.70 -34.49 -11.01
N VAL A 671 13.49 -34.50 -11.57
CA VAL A 671 12.92 -35.67 -12.24
C VAL A 671 13.68 -36.04 -13.51
N ILE A 672 14.09 -35.06 -14.33
CA ILE A 672 14.88 -35.33 -15.54
C ILE A 672 16.21 -36.02 -15.20
N SER A 673 16.88 -35.62 -14.11
CA SER A 673 18.09 -36.29 -13.63
C SER A 673 17.83 -37.76 -13.31
N ILE A 674 16.75 -38.06 -12.58
CA ILE A 674 16.37 -39.43 -12.22
C ILE A 674 16.08 -40.29 -13.45
N ILE A 675 15.39 -39.73 -14.45
CA ILE A 675 15.10 -40.46 -15.69
C ILE A 675 16.41 -40.80 -16.44
N GLN A 676 17.41 -39.92 -16.40
CA GLN A 676 18.71 -40.18 -17.01
C GLN A 676 19.46 -41.31 -16.32
N ASP A 677 19.39 -41.38 -14.99
CA ASP A 677 19.99 -42.47 -14.20
C ASP A 677 19.33 -43.82 -14.52
N PHE A 678 17.98 -43.87 -14.52
CA PHE A 678 17.25 -45.09 -14.91
C PHE A 678 17.53 -45.53 -16.34
N GLN A 679 17.67 -44.59 -17.27
CA GLN A 679 18.06 -44.91 -18.63
C GLN A 679 19.44 -45.60 -18.66
N GLN A 680 20.43 -45.08 -17.94
CA GLN A 680 21.76 -45.70 -17.89
C GLN A 680 21.72 -47.13 -17.31
N GLU A 681 20.91 -47.38 -16.28
CA GLU A 681 20.74 -48.73 -15.70
C GLU A 681 20.05 -49.72 -16.66
N ILE A 682 19.06 -49.27 -17.44
CA ILE A 682 18.34 -50.13 -18.40
C ILE A 682 19.18 -50.40 -19.66
N PHE A 683 20.14 -49.53 -19.98
CA PHE A 683 21.00 -49.63 -21.17
C PHE A 683 22.36 -50.32 -20.92
N MET A 684 22.71 -50.62 -19.66
CA MET A 684 23.83 -51.51 -19.29
C MET A 684 23.36 -52.96 -19.15
#